data_AF-A0AA86SKI5-F1
#
_entry.id   AF-A0AA86SKI5-F1
#
_cell.length_a   1.000
_cell.length_b   1.000
_cell.length_c   1.000
_cell.angle_alpha   90.00
_cell.angle_beta   90.00
_cell.angle_gamma   90.00
#
_symmetry.space_group_name_H-M   'P 1'
#
loop_
_entity.id
_entity.type
_entity.pdbx_description
1 polymer ?
#
loop_
_entity_poly.entity_id
_entity_poly.type
_entity_poly.pdbx_seq_one_letter_code
_entity_poly.pdbx_strand_id
1 'polypeptide(L)'
;MAISFSYWDDCVDPEDLEAMWNVADVSAEWIKAGEDRSQKVHLSRDPDGQPYLTQTEMRAVADIIIGRDFNSELDLGMMCAIAELESDRQLLVTNSSNISGEPSMGLMQLLPKTTRWLMSELGYCSYEMQEDTQFLFKPFVNVYFGAAYIKWLSNFDNKKRSEEFIVRAYKGSTKKATHKSTLRYWKSYLSVKESFPYRRKSVEGSPPPACVPVPASSENSKVVTQMKTMTCALRIEDVNGGEDGSDEACWDSIVSPEDMEAMWNQVEVRKLWNRSKQKRGKVRLILDENKRPYISRLEMKAVADIVLFKHLSTMKIKSTVICAIGEVLSKRFVDGLEERPGIMGIDYSTAYWLYLELGYRDYKLESVEDLKNPFVSMYFGAAYVAWERTPDFFVQAYFVGPTNVNPEETSTLWLKFEETLSKFEESRRYHKYSNCIGTTIKELGYAPKPRSWLRSMIKVDFTRIVEGRIINPSLTQKIVSSFLSSERAFPMRPNPLGNKTKVDISKQQTTNIKADTASWLVLFTMAIRIHFSIISMAVLALSTSADYFSVNFSYTGPNGPGNWGSLSPSYAACSNGKSQSPVDLIKTDIILNKKLKNLARNYLPTNATLVNNKFNIGVHFEGKVGDININGKNYSLKQLHWHSPSEHRANSRIHDAELHLVHLTQDNSDIAVVAVLYKLGDPDPLISQFEDKLAELGKENLAGTKDNQIALGTFDLEDINRSSHRYYRYVGSLTTPPCKEGVTWNILGKLRTLSKEQLELLKAPLEPEFKHNARPLQQINGRKIEMYYHPNHLHGTHAKNPK
;
A
#
# COMPACT_ATOMS: atom_id res chain seq x y z
N MET A 1 -25.82 6.05 26.45
CA MET A 1 -26.81 5.26 25.66
C MET A 1 -26.28 5.22 24.24
N ALA A 2 -26.37 4.09 23.55
CA ALA A 2 -25.97 4.05 22.14
C ALA A 2 -27.02 4.82 21.33
N ILE A 3 -26.62 5.89 20.63
CA ILE A 3 -27.50 6.56 19.69
C ILE A 3 -27.83 5.58 18.58
N SER A 4 -29.10 5.42 18.28
CA SER A 4 -29.56 4.68 17.13
C SER A 4 -30.63 5.49 16.45
N PHE A 5 -30.28 6.15 15.36
CA PHE A 5 -31.27 6.75 14.49
C PHE A 5 -31.85 5.66 13.59
N SER A 6 -33.17 5.52 13.62
CA SER A 6 -33.89 4.58 12.74
C SER A 6 -34.75 5.29 11.71
N TYR A 7 -35.17 6.52 12.05
CA TYR A 7 -35.99 7.37 11.22
C TYR A 7 -35.36 8.75 11.11
N TRP A 8 -35.63 9.45 10.02
CA TRP A 8 -35.25 10.86 9.84
C TRP A 8 -35.84 11.70 10.98
N ASP A 9 -37.06 11.38 11.40
CA ASP A 9 -37.77 11.94 12.56
C ASP A 9 -37.00 11.82 13.89
N ASP A 10 -36.07 10.87 14.02
CA ASP A 10 -35.28 10.70 15.25
C ASP A 10 -34.07 11.65 15.30
N CYS A 11 -33.67 12.23 14.17
CA CYS A 11 -32.42 12.97 14.03
C CYS A 11 -32.54 14.34 13.36
N VAL A 12 -33.73 14.71 12.89
CA VAL A 12 -34.01 15.97 12.19
C VAL A 12 -35.22 16.65 12.80
N ASP A 13 -35.17 17.98 12.84
CA ASP A 13 -36.27 18.79 13.38
C ASP A 13 -37.45 18.80 12.37
N PRO A 14 -38.71 18.92 12.82
CA PRO A 14 -39.88 18.78 11.93
C PRO A 14 -39.89 19.73 10.72
N GLU A 15 -39.36 20.94 10.88
CA GLU A 15 -39.25 21.92 9.79
C GLU A 15 -38.25 21.49 8.72
N ASP A 16 -37.12 20.92 9.13
CA ASP A 16 -36.09 20.39 8.23
C ASP A 16 -36.58 19.12 7.52
N LEU A 17 -37.37 18.28 8.21
CA LEU A 17 -38.00 17.10 7.61
C LEU A 17 -39.04 17.48 6.55
N GLU A 18 -39.84 18.50 6.81
CA GLU A 18 -40.79 19.06 5.83
C GLU A 18 -40.05 19.68 4.64
N ALA A 19 -38.92 20.36 4.88
CA ALA A 19 -38.08 20.88 3.80
C ALA A 19 -37.53 19.77 2.89
N MET A 20 -37.11 18.63 3.47
CA MET A 20 -36.69 17.45 2.70
C MET A 20 -37.82 16.88 1.85
N TRP A 21 -39.03 16.77 2.40
CA TRP A 21 -40.22 16.33 1.67
C TRP A 21 -40.63 17.26 0.51
N ASN A 22 -40.19 18.52 0.52
CA ASN A 22 -40.44 19.49 -0.54
C ASN A 22 -39.38 19.44 -1.66
N VAL A 23 -38.29 18.69 -1.50
CA VAL A 23 -37.32 18.43 -2.56
C VAL A 23 -37.83 17.29 -3.43
N ALA A 24 -38.15 17.59 -4.69
CA ALA A 24 -38.76 16.64 -5.63
C ALA A 24 -38.00 15.31 -5.72
N ASP A 25 -36.66 15.38 -5.85
CA ASP A 25 -35.82 14.20 -6.00
C ASP A 25 -35.83 13.33 -4.71
N VAL A 26 -35.86 13.94 -3.52
CA VAL A 26 -35.94 13.23 -2.23
C VAL A 26 -37.32 12.62 -2.03
N SER A 27 -38.39 13.40 -2.25
CA SER A 27 -39.75 12.90 -2.11
C SER A 27 -40.05 11.73 -3.06
N ALA A 28 -39.52 11.77 -4.29
CA ALA A 28 -39.62 10.66 -5.23
C ALA A 28 -38.86 9.42 -4.76
N GLU A 29 -37.69 9.60 -4.15
CA GLU A 29 -36.89 8.52 -3.56
C GLU A 29 -37.62 7.86 -2.38
N TRP A 30 -38.16 8.66 -1.45
CA TRP A 30 -38.90 8.18 -0.30
C TRP A 30 -40.22 7.49 -0.68
N ILE A 31 -41.01 8.08 -1.59
CA ILE A 31 -42.24 7.45 -2.10
C ILE A 31 -41.93 6.11 -2.78
N LYS A 32 -40.82 6.04 -3.54
CA LYS A 32 -40.39 4.78 -4.18
C LYS A 32 -40.00 3.72 -3.16
N ALA A 33 -39.44 4.13 -2.01
CA ALA A 33 -39.16 3.24 -0.89
C ALA A 33 -40.42 2.81 -0.10
N GLY A 34 -41.59 3.38 -0.43
CA GLY A 34 -42.85 3.09 0.24
C GLY A 34 -43.12 3.97 1.47
N GLU A 35 -42.32 5.02 1.66
CA GLU A 35 -42.50 6.00 2.73
C GLU A 35 -43.60 7.00 2.36
N ASP A 36 -44.34 7.46 3.36
CA ASP A 36 -45.40 8.45 3.20
C ASP A 36 -45.29 9.57 4.25
N ARG A 37 -45.88 10.73 3.96
CA ARG A 37 -45.85 11.91 4.85
C ARG A 37 -46.61 11.71 6.17
N SER A 38 -47.42 10.66 6.31
CA SER A 38 -48.21 10.34 7.50
C SER A 38 -47.50 9.38 8.46
N GLN A 39 -46.36 8.82 8.04
CA GLN A 39 -45.54 7.89 8.82
C GLN A 39 -44.13 8.45 9.03
N LYS A 40 -43.41 7.87 10.00
CA LYS A 40 -42.00 8.20 10.20
C LYS A 40 -41.19 7.73 9.00
N VAL A 41 -40.31 8.58 8.50
CA VAL A 41 -39.50 8.28 7.32
C VAL A 41 -38.27 7.50 7.73
N HIS A 42 -38.07 6.31 7.18
CA HIS A 42 -36.88 5.52 7.48
C HIS A 42 -35.59 6.21 7.01
N LEU A 43 -34.56 6.19 7.87
CA LEU A 43 -33.21 6.54 7.45
C LEU A 43 -32.61 5.42 6.61
N SER A 44 -32.00 5.80 5.50
CA SER A 44 -31.23 4.89 4.67
C SER A 44 -30.13 4.22 5.50
N ARG A 45 -29.99 2.90 5.31
CA ARG A 45 -28.98 2.10 6.01
C ARG A 45 -28.04 1.46 5.01
N ASP A 46 -26.76 1.55 5.28
CA ASP A 46 -25.77 0.85 4.48
C ASP A 46 -25.93 -0.67 4.69
N PRO A 47 -25.23 -1.51 3.90
CA PRO A 47 -25.32 -2.96 4.05
C PRO A 47 -24.89 -3.50 5.43
N ASP A 48 -24.21 -2.69 6.25
CA ASP A 48 -23.82 -2.98 7.61
C ASP A 48 -24.89 -2.56 8.66
N GLY A 49 -25.97 -1.93 8.21
CA GLY A 49 -27.04 -1.40 9.03
C GLY A 49 -26.71 -0.05 9.65
N GLN A 50 -25.61 0.61 9.25
CA GLN A 50 -25.29 1.96 9.73
C GLN A 50 -26.13 2.99 8.98
N PRO A 51 -26.70 3.98 9.69
CA PRO A 51 -27.44 5.04 9.03
C PRO A 51 -26.49 5.87 8.17
N TYR A 52 -26.86 6.08 6.91
CA TYR A 52 -26.16 6.93 5.95
C TYR A 52 -27.16 7.77 5.17
N LEU A 53 -26.69 8.83 4.54
CA LEU A 53 -27.50 9.62 3.60
C LEU A 53 -27.24 9.11 2.19
N THR A 54 -28.29 8.94 1.39
CA THR A 54 -28.11 8.75 -0.05
C THR A 54 -27.51 10.00 -0.69
N GLN A 55 -27.04 9.86 -1.93
CA GLN A 55 -26.49 11.01 -2.66
C GLN A 55 -27.53 12.13 -2.84
N THR A 56 -28.80 11.76 -3.02
CA THR A 56 -29.93 12.68 -3.15
C THR A 56 -30.21 13.36 -1.81
N GLU A 57 -30.28 12.60 -0.72
CA GLU A 57 -30.52 13.12 0.63
C GLU A 57 -29.39 14.05 1.08
N MET A 58 -28.12 13.65 0.93
CA MET A 58 -26.96 14.47 1.29
C MET A 58 -26.93 15.79 0.50
N ARG A 59 -27.27 15.73 -0.79
CA ARG A 59 -27.37 16.91 -1.64
C ARG A 59 -28.50 17.83 -1.19
N ALA A 60 -29.66 17.29 -0.86
CA ALA A 60 -30.81 18.06 -0.38
C ALA A 60 -30.51 18.75 0.96
N VAL A 61 -29.95 18.03 1.94
CA VAL A 61 -29.55 18.59 3.23
C VAL A 61 -28.58 19.75 3.03
N ALA A 62 -27.55 19.56 2.19
CA ALA A 62 -26.59 20.62 1.90
C ALA A 62 -27.24 21.82 1.19
N ASP A 63 -28.10 21.59 0.20
CA ASP A 63 -28.75 22.66 -0.58
C ASP A 63 -29.70 23.50 0.29
N ILE A 64 -30.49 22.86 1.16
CA ILE A 64 -31.40 23.52 2.11
C ILE A 64 -30.61 24.43 3.06
N ILE A 65 -29.52 23.90 3.65
CA ILE A 65 -28.65 24.68 4.56
C ILE A 65 -27.99 25.84 3.84
N ILE A 66 -27.43 25.61 2.65
CA ILE A 66 -26.77 26.64 1.86
C ILE A 66 -27.75 27.76 1.50
N GLY A 67 -28.98 27.42 1.10
CA GLY A 67 -30.03 28.37 0.74
C GLY A 67 -30.54 29.16 1.94
N ARG A 68 -30.83 28.48 3.05
CA ARG A 68 -31.44 29.11 4.23
C ARG A 68 -30.45 29.92 5.07
N ASP A 69 -29.26 29.36 5.31
CA ASP A 69 -28.33 29.88 6.32
C ASP A 69 -27.10 30.59 5.73
N PHE A 70 -26.80 30.37 4.44
CA PHE A 70 -25.59 30.89 3.79
C PHE A 70 -25.84 31.65 2.49
N ASN A 71 -27.10 32.03 2.20
CA ASN A 71 -27.51 32.82 1.03
C ASN A 71 -26.93 32.31 -0.30
N SER A 72 -26.79 31.00 -0.45
CA SER A 72 -26.19 30.37 -1.65
C SER A 72 -24.74 30.76 -1.95
N GLU A 73 -23.98 31.25 -0.96
CA GLU A 73 -22.58 31.66 -1.14
C GLU A 73 -21.57 30.51 -1.11
N LEU A 74 -22.02 29.28 -0.83
CA LEU A 74 -21.20 28.08 -0.75
C LEU A 74 -21.46 27.14 -1.93
N ASP A 75 -20.40 26.47 -2.39
CA ASP A 75 -20.49 25.50 -3.47
C ASP A 75 -21.06 24.17 -2.97
N LEU A 76 -22.22 23.77 -3.52
CA LEU A 76 -22.91 22.53 -3.18
C LEU A 76 -22.04 21.29 -3.45
N GLY A 77 -21.32 21.28 -4.57
CA GLY A 77 -20.43 20.16 -4.93
C GLY A 77 -19.30 19.96 -3.91
N MET A 78 -18.75 21.05 -3.38
CA MET A 78 -17.72 21.02 -2.35
C MET A 78 -18.24 20.42 -1.04
N MET A 79 -19.44 20.80 -0.62
CA MET A 79 -20.09 20.26 0.58
C MET A 79 -20.30 18.75 0.45
N CYS A 80 -20.88 18.28 -0.65
CA CYS A 80 -21.12 16.86 -0.89
C CYS A 80 -19.81 16.07 -1.01
N ALA A 81 -18.79 16.62 -1.67
CA ALA A 81 -17.49 15.94 -1.84
C ALA A 81 -16.74 15.81 -0.51
N ILE A 82 -16.82 16.80 0.37
CA ILE A 82 -16.21 16.73 1.70
C ILE A 82 -16.94 15.69 2.57
N ALA A 83 -18.29 15.67 2.58
CA ALA A 83 -19.05 14.66 3.31
C ALA A 83 -18.75 13.23 2.83
N GLU A 84 -18.58 13.04 1.52
CA GLU A 84 -18.17 11.76 0.93
C GLU A 84 -16.80 11.31 1.44
N LEU A 85 -15.81 12.20 1.37
CA LEU A 85 -14.45 11.88 1.74
C LEU A 85 -14.24 11.72 3.25
N GLU A 86 -15.02 12.43 4.07
CA GLU A 86 -14.84 12.43 5.52
C GLU A 86 -15.62 11.31 6.20
N SER A 87 -16.82 10.97 5.75
CA SER A 87 -17.64 9.95 6.42
C SER A 87 -18.33 8.95 5.50
N ASP A 88 -18.13 8.99 4.18
CA ASP A 88 -18.89 8.16 3.22
C ASP A 88 -20.41 8.36 3.39
N ARG A 89 -20.82 9.59 3.75
CA ARG A 89 -22.20 9.99 4.11
C ARG A 89 -22.81 9.26 5.31
N GLN A 90 -22.00 8.61 6.15
CA GLN A 90 -22.49 7.94 7.36
C GLN A 90 -22.66 8.93 8.52
N LEU A 91 -23.78 8.81 9.27
CA LEU A 91 -24.08 9.73 10.36
C LEU A 91 -23.26 9.40 11.61
N LEU A 92 -23.24 8.13 12.05
CA LEU A 92 -22.72 7.74 13.37
C LEU A 92 -21.19 7.46 13.38
N VAL A 93 -20.43 8.19 12.56
CA VAL A 93 -18.96 8.01 12.46
C VAL A 93 -18.22 8.91 13.43
N THR A 94 -17.29 8.31 14.18
CA THR A 94 -16.34 9.04 15.00
C THR A 94 -14.89 8.72 14.63
N ASN A 95 -14.01 9.72 14.65
CA ASN A 95 -12.60 9.52 14.37
C ASN A 95 -11.71 10.16 15.45
N SER A 96 -10.95 9.31 16.15
CA SER A 96 -10.10 9.70 17.28
C SER A 96 -8.65 10.05 16.89
N SER A 97 -8.35 10.17 15.60
CA SER A 97 -6.98 10.41 15.08
C SER A 97 -6.40 11.81 15.36
N ASN A 98 -7.13 12.68 16.07
CA ASN A 98 -6.72 14.06 16.29
C ASN A 98 -5.79 14.21 17.51
N ILE A 99 -4.69 14.93 17.32
CA ILE A 99 -3.68 15.30 18.35
C ILE A 99 -4.32 15.96 19.60
N SER A 100 -5.54 16.48 19.49
CA SER A 100 -6.27 17.14 20.58
C SER A 100 -7.05 16.21 21.53
N GLY A 101 -7.07 14.89 21.30
CA GLY A 101 -7.70 13.92 22.22
C GLY A 101 -9.23 13.82 22.17
N GLU A 102 -9.95 14.78 21.58
CA GLU A 102 -11.39 14.68 21.29
C GLU A 102 -11.65 14.10 19.88
N PRO A 103 -12.61 13.15 19.73
CA PRO A 103 -12.95 12.59 18.43
C PRO A 103 -13.75 13.59 17.57
N SER A 104 -13.52 13.58 16.26
CA SER A 104 -14.43 14.21 15.31
C SER A 104 -15.68 13.36 15.11
N MET A 105 -16.81 13.97 14.77
CA MET A 105 -18.13 13.32 14.73
C MET A 105 -18.94 13.73 13.49
N GLY A 106 -19.76 12.81 12.98
CA GLY A 106 -20.79 13.07 11.98
C GLY A 106 -20.30 13.18 10.53
N LEU A 107 -21.20 13.60 9.65
CA LEU A 107 -21.02 13.62 8.19
C LEU A 107 -19.76 14.37 7.72
N MET A 108 -19.51 15.51 8.34
CA MET A 108 -18.43 16.44 8.01
C MET A 108 -17.21 16.26 8.93
N GLN A 109 -17.21 15.25 9.80
CA GLN A 109 -16.15 14.95 10.77
C GLN A 109 -15.70 16.18 11.57
N LEU A 110 -16.63 16.81 12.27
CA LEU A 110 -16.38 18.02 13.06
C LEU A 110 -15.95 17.69 14.49
N LEU A 111 -15.02 18.47 15.02
CA LEU A 111 -14.62 18.40 16.41
C LEU A 111 -15.60 19.21 17.29
N PRO A 112 -16.05 18.70 18.45
CA PRO A 112 -16.93 19.44 19.37
C PRO A 112 -16.40 20.83 19.76
N LYS A 113 -15.09 20.96 19.97
CA LYS A 113 -14.44 22.26 20.22
C LYS A 113 -14.57 23.25 19.06
N THR A 114 -14.57 22.77 17.81
CA THR A 114 -14.69 23.63 16.63
C THR A 114 -16.11 24.18 16.55
N THR A 115 -17.11 23.33 16.79
CA THR A 115 -18.52 23.76 16.86
C THR A 115 -18.74 24.79 17.95
N ARG A 116 -18.25 24.54 19.17
CA ARG A 116 -18.32 25.52 20.29
C ARG A 116 -17.74 26.88 19.89
N TRP A 117 -16.58 26.87 19.24
CA TRP A 117 -15.93 28.08 18.77
C TRP A 117 -16.71 28.80 17.65
N LEU A 118 -17.27 28.08 16.68
CA LEU A 118 -18.13 28.66 15.63
C LEU A 118 -19.36 29.36 16.22
N MET A 119 -19.93 28.81 17.29
CA MET A 119 -21.09 29.39 17.97
C MET A 119 -20.72 30.59 18.84
N SER A 120 -19.74 30.43 19.74
CA SER A 120 -19.42 31.46 20.73
C SER A 120 -18.73 32.68 20.12
N GLU A 121 -17.81 32.45 19.17
CA GLU A 121 -16.96 33.52 18.63
C GLU A 121 -17.43 34.05 17.28
N LEU A 122 -18.12 33.22 16.48
CA LEU A 122 -18.54 33.60 15.12
C LEU A 122 -20.07 33.71 14.95
N GLY A 123 -20.84 33.44 16.02
CA GLY A 123 -22.29 33.68 16.04
C GLY A 123 -23.13 32.72 15.19
N TYR A 124 -22.58 31.57 14.78
CA TYR A 124 -23.34 30.57 14.02
C TYR A 124 -24.29 29.78 14.93
N CYS A 125 -25.51 30.27 15.14
CA CYS A 125 -26.44 29.74 16.15
C CYS A 125 -27.79 29.23 15.61
N SER A 126 -27.93 28.93 14.31
CA SER A 126 -29.20 28.41 13.75
C SER A 126 -29.66 27.08 14.37
N TYR A 127 -28.75 26.32 15.01
CA TYR A 127 -29.06 25.12 15.78
C TYR A 127 -28.52 25.27 17.21
N GLU A 128 -29.36 25.02 18.22
CA GLU A 128 -29.00 25.16 19.64
C GLU A 128 -28.08 24.03 20.14
N MET A 129 -27.11 24.36 21.01
CA MET A 129 -26.29 23.33 21.67
C MET A 129 -27.11 22.59 22.72
N GLN A 130 -27.22 21.28 22.56
CA GLN A 130 -27.54 20.39 23.66
C GLN A 130 -26.23 20.08 24.42
N GLU A 131 -26.28 19.93 25.75
CA GLU A 131 -25.08 19.64 26.57
C GLU A 131 -24.35 18.35 26.14
N ASP A 132 -25.05 17.48 25.42
CA ASP A 132 -24.51 16.22 24.91
C ASP A 132 -23.88 16.40 23.52
N THR A 133 -22.62 16.00 23.36
CA THR A 133 -21.87 15.94 22.09
C THR A 133 -22.55 15.12 20.99
N GLN A 134 -23.53 14.29 21.36
CA GLN A 134 -24.35 13.48 20.47
C GLN A 134 -25.15 14.28 19.41
N PHE A 135 -25.43 15.56 19.66
CA PHE A 135 -26.13 16.42 18.68
C PHE A 135 -25.38 16.57 17.34
N LEU A 136 -24.05 16.37 17.32
CA LEU A 136 -23.25 16.41 16.10
C LEU A 136 -23.47 15.23 15.16
N PHE A 137 -24.20 14.20 15.57
CA PHE A 137 -24.60 13.12 14.67
C PHE A 137 -25.87 13.43 13.88
N LYS A 138 -26.62 14.49 14.25
CA LYS A 138 -27.77 14.95 13.48
C LYS A 138 -27.28 15.53 12.14
N PRO A 139 -27.87 15.12 11.00
CA PRO A 139 -27.33 15.43 9.69
C PRO A 139 -27.35 16.94 9.40
N PHE A 140 -28.47 17.61 9.67
CA PHE A 140 -28.60 19.06 9.45
C PHE A 140 -27.65 19.89 10.30
N VAL A 141 -27.55 19.56 11.60
CA VAL A 141 -26.63 20.23 12.53
C VAL A 141 -25.18 20.08 12.07
N ASN A 142 -24.76 18.86 11.73
CA ASN A 142 -23.38 18.59 11.36
C ASN A 142 -23.00 19.29 10.05
N VAL A 143 -23.88 19.23 9.05
CA VAL A 143 -23.67 19.87 7.75
C VAL A 143 -23.68 21.40 7.90
N TYR A 144 -24.52 21.97 8.76
CA TYR A 144 -24.55 23.41 9.04
C TYR A 144 -23.23 23.91 9.63
N PHE A 145 -22.69 23.23 10.66
CA PHE A 145 -21.40 23.63 11.22
C PHE A 145 -20.24 23.35 10.26
N GLY A 146 -20.36 22.35 9.38
CA GLY A 146 -19.41 22.10 8.30
C GLY A 146 -19.39 23.24 7.31
N ALA A 147 -20.56 23.70 6.89
CA ALA A 147 -20.76 24.86 6.03
C ALA A 147 -20.21 26.15 6.67
N ALA A 148 -20.48 26.38 7.97
CA ALA A 148 -19.93 27.50 8.72
C ALA A 148 -18.39 27.49 8.76
N TYR A 149 -17.80 26.31 8.96
CA TYR A 149 -16.34 26.18 8.96
C TYR A 149 -15.73 26.42 7.58
N ILE A 150 -16.35 25.90 6.52
CA ILE A 150 -15.96 26.16 5.13
C ILE A 150 -16.10 27.66 4.82
N LYS A 151 -17.18 28.29 5.24
CA LYS A 151 -17.41 29.72 5.07
C LYS A 151 -16.33 30.55 5.74
N TRP A 152 -15.97 30.21 6.98
CA TRP A 152 -14.86 30.85 7.67
C TRP A 152 -13.53 30.65 6.94
N LEU A 153 -13.23 29.42 6.48
CA LEU A 153 -12.02 29.12 5.71
C LEU A 153 -11.96 29.91 4.39
N SER A 154 -13.11 30.14 3.74
CA SER A 154 -13.20 30.91 2.50
C SER A 154 -12.76 32.37 2.67
N ASN A 155 -12.84 32.90 3.89
CA ASN A 155 -12.45 34.27 4.24
C ASN A 155 -11.27 34.30 5.24
N PHE A 156 -10.53 33.19 5.38
CA PHE A 156 -9.46 33.07 6.37
C PHE A 156 -8.39 34.15 6.19
N ASP A 157 -8.02 34.83 7.29
CA ASP A 157 -7.11 36.00 7.33
C ASP A 157 -7.68 37.25 6.62
N ASN A 158 -9.02 37.42 6.65
CA ASN A 158 -9.74 38.49 5.95
C ASN A 158 -9.44 38.53 4.44
N LYS A 159 -9.10 37.37 3.86
CA LYS A 159 -8.76 37.20 2.44
C LYS A 159 -9.62 36.12 1.85
N LYS A 160 -10.16 36.38 0.66
CA LYS A 160 -10.84 35.37 -0.14
C LYS A 160 -9.84 34.28 -0.52
N ARG A 161 -10.10 33.03 -0.13
CA ARG A 161 -9.24 31.86 -0.37
C ARG A 161 -9.70 31.07 -1.58
N SER A 162 -8.76 30.36 -2.20
CA SER A 162 -9.09 29.42 -3.28
C SER A 162 -9.76 28.17 -2.72
N GLU A 163 -10.52 27.48 -3.56
CA GLU A 163 -11.13 26.19 -3.23
C GLU A 163 -10.08 25.17 -2.75
N GLU A 164 -8.93 25.10 -3.44
CA GLU A 164 -7.80 24.26 -3.03
C GLU A 164 -7.35 24.57 -1.61
N PHE A 165 -7.22 25.85 -1.25
CA PHE A 165 -6.83 26.23 0.10
C PHE A 165 -7.90 25.79 1.12
N ILE A 166 -9.17 26.03 0.84
CA ILE A 166 -10.29 25.69 1.73
C ILE A 166 -10.29 24.18 2.02
N VAL A 167 -10.27 23.35 0.98
CA VAL A 167 -10.33 21.89 1.09
C VAL A 167 -9.09 21.31 1.79
N ARG A 168 -7.90 21.80 1.44
CA ARG A 168 -6.66 21.33 2.08
C ARG A 168 -6.54 21.80 3.54
N ALA A 169 -7.05 22.99 3.85
CA ALA A 169 -7.12 23.51 5.21
C ALA A 169 -8.17 22.75 6.05
N TYR A 170 -9.29 22.34 5.43
CA TYR A 170 -10.33 21.54 6.07
C TYR A 170 -9.74 20.25 6.64
N LYS A 171 -8.97 19.50 5.84
CA LYS A 171 -8.32 18.26 6.29
C LYS A 171 -7.10 18.47 7.19
N GLY A 172 -6.28 19.45 6.85
CA GLY A 172 -4.93 19.59 7.41
C GLY A 172 -4.77 20.65 8.49
N SER A 173 -5.79 21.46 8.77
CA SER A 173 -5.70 22.81 9.35
C SER A 173 -5.11 23.85 8.40
N THR A 174 -5.34 25.13 8.71
CA THR A 174 -4.83 26.28 7.94
C THR A 174 -3.31 26.29 7.80
N LYS A 175 -2.56 25.70 8.76
CA LYS A 175 -1.09 25.56 8.69
C LYS A 175 -0.62 24.53 7.65
N LYS A 176 -1.44 23.54 7.29
CA LYS A 176 -1.09 22.50 6.31
C LYS A 176 -1.81 22.67 4.97
N ALA A 177 -2.52 23.79 4.78
CA ALA A 177 -3.27 24.08 3.56
C ALA A 177 -2.39 24.05 2.29
N THR A 178 -1.11 24.42 2.39
CA THR A 178 -0.15 24.38 1.27
C THR A 178 0.85 23.22 1.36
N HIS A 179 0.81 22.41 2.43
CA HIS A 179 1.78 21.35 2.69
C HIS A 179 1.55 20.10 1.83
N LYS A 180 2.60 19.41 1.38
CA LYS A 180 2.51 18.24 0.47
C LYS A 180 1.63 17.11 1.03
N SER A 181 1.51 16.98 2.35
CA SER A 181 0.68 15.96 2.99
C SER A 181 -0.82 16.07 2.66
N THR A 182 -1.32 17.26 2.33
CA THR A 182 -2.75 17.48 1.99
C THR A 182 -3.01 17.37 0.48
N LEU A 183 -1.96 17.16 -0.33
CA LEU A 183 -2.09 17.10 -1.79
C LEU A 183 -2.86 15.87 -2.27
N ARG A 184 -2.70 14.73 -1.59
CA ARG A 184 -3.48 13.51 -1.91
C ARG A 184 -4.97 13.74 -1.69
N TYR A 185 -5.33 14.33 -0.55
CA TYR A 185 -6.71 14.68 -0.22
C TYR A 185 -7.33 15.64 -1.26
N TRP A 186 -6.57 16.65 -1.70
CA TRP A 186 -7.00 17.55 -2.78
C TRP A 186 -7.29 16.81 -4.10
N LYS A 187 -6.43 15.87 -4.51
CA LYS A 187 -6.66 15.07 -5.72
C LYS A 187 -7.90 14.18 -5.61
N SER A 188 -8.09 13.54 -4.45
CA SER A 188 -9.30 12.75 -4.17
C SER A 188 -10.56 13.62 -4.21
N TYR A 189 -10.49 14.83 -3.64
CA TYR A 189 -11.57 15.81 -3.69
C TYR A 189 -11.96 16.20 -5.11
N LEU A 190 -10.99 16.50 -5.99
CA LEU A 190 -11.28 16.81 -7.39
C LEU A 190 -11.99 15.65 -8.09
N SER A 191 -11.50 14.42 -7.89
CA SER A 191 -12.11 13.22 -8.47
C SER A 191 -13.55 12.99 -7.99
N VAL A 192 -13.82 13.18 -6.70
CA VAL A 192 -15.18 13.01 -6.14
C VAL A 192 -16.09 14.14 -6.58
N LYS A 193 -15.61 15.39 -6.62
CA LYS A 193 -16.42 16.52 -7.06
C LYS A 193 -16.78 16.42 -8.55
N GLU A 194 -15.89 15.87 -9.39
CA GLU A 194 -16.15 15.62 -10.81
C GLU A 194 -17.17 14.51 -11.06
N SER A 195 -17.36 13.57 -10.12
CA SER A 195 -18.35 12.49 -10.28
C SER A 195 -19.80 12.95 -10.06
N PHE A 196 -20.02 14.14 -9.47
CA PHE A 196 -21.37 14.66 -9.28
C PHE A 196 -21.92 15.27 -10.58
N PRO A 197 -23.09 14.85 -11.06
CA PRO A 197 -23.70 15.45 -12.24
C PRO A 197 -23.99 16.94 -11.99
N TYR A 198 -23.39 17.80 -12.81
CA TYR A 198 -23.66 19.24 -12.84
C TYR A 198 -25.07 19.44 -13.44
N ARG A 199 -26.02 19.96 -12.66
CA ARG A 199 -27.33 20.34 -13.21
C ARG A 199 -27.12 21.51 -14.17
N ARG A 200 -27.63 21.41 -15.39
CA ARG A 200 -27.77 22.56 -16.30
C ARG A 200 -28.42 23.71 -15.53
N LYS A 201 -27.83 24.90 -15.60
CA LYS A 201 -28.58 26.14 -15.35
C LYS A 201 -29.82 26.10 -16.24
N SER A 202 -30.98 25.89 -15.64
CA SER A 202 -32.26 26.13 -16.31
C SER A 202 -32.30 27.61 -16.65
N VAL A 203 -32.46 27.84 -17.95
CA VAL A 203 -32.67 29.13 -18.60
C VAL A 203 -33.75 29.93 -17.88
N GLU A 204 -33.50 31.23 -17.70
CA GLU A 204 -34.48 32.21 -17.24
C GLU A 204 -35.78 32.15 -18.05
N GLY A 205 -36.91 32.22 -17.35
CA GLY A 205 -38.18 32.62 -17.94
C GLY A 205 -39.28 31.55 -17.90
N SER A 206 -39.91 31.36 -16.74
CA SER A 206 -41.34 31.04 -16.60
C SER A 206 -41.78 31.34 -15.16
N PRO A 207 -42.92 32.04 -14.95
CA PRO A 207 -43.32 32.49 -13.62
C PRO A 207 -43.88 31.33 -12.76
N PRO A 208 -43.82 31.44 -11.43
CA PRO A 208 -44.26 30.37 -10.53
C PRO A 208 -45.79 30.23 -10.53
N PRO A 209 -46.36 29.01 -10.52
CA PRO A 209 -47.78 28.84 -10.25
C PRO A 209 -48.06 29.09 -8.76
N ALA A 210 -49.15 29.81 -8.54
CA ALA A 210 -49.57 30.38 -7.27
C ALA A 210 -49.89 29.35 -6.17
N CYS A 211 -49.62 29.76 -4.94
CA CYS A 211 -50.09 29.12 -3.70
C CYS A 211 -51.61 28.91 -3.72
N VAL A 212 -52.06 27.73 -3.29
CA VAL A 212 -53.42 27.48 -2.83
C VAL A 212 -53.34 26.97 -1.38
N PRO A 213 -54.05 27.61 -0.43
CA PRO A 213 -54.01 27.22 0.98
C PRO A 213 -55.00 26.07 1.27
N VAL A 214 -54.67 25.20 2.22
CA VAL A 214 -55.61 24.21 2.78
C VAL A 214 -55.70 24.40 4.30
N PRO A 215 -56.90 24.32 4.91
CA PRO A 215 -57.20 24.93 6.20
C PRO A 215 -57.07 23.98 7.41
N ALA A 216 -57.06 24.59 8.58
CA ALA A 216 -56.96 23.98 9.91
C ALA A 216 -58.25 23.29 10.43
N SER A 217 -58.06 22.52 11.52
CA SER A 217 -58.99 21.97 12.54
C SER A 217 -59.15 20.44 12.46
N SER A 218 -59.26 19.65 13.53
CA SER A 218 -59.13 19.81 14.98
C SER A 218 -59.25 18.41 15.65
N GLU A 219 -58.46 18.18 16.71
CA GLU A 219 -58.80 17.51 17.98
C GLU A 219 -59.18 16.01 18.15
N ASN A 220 -58.47 15.43 19.14
CA ASN A 220 -58.91 14.56 20.25
C ASN A 220 -58.79 13.01 20.21
N SER A 221 -57.69 12.54 20.82
CA SER A 221 -57.60 11.82 22.10
C SER A 221 -58.15 10.37 22.29
N LYS A 222 -57.22 9.51 22.76
CA LYS A 222 -57.24 8.60 23.96
C LYS A 222 -57.21 7.05 23.78
N VAL A 223 -56.07 6.49 24.26
CA VAL A 223 -55.84 5.41 25.26
C VAL A 223 -56.38 3.98 24.99
N VAL A 224 -55.48 2.97 25.08
CA VAL A 224 -55.48 1.77 25.98
C VAL A 224 -54.82 0.54 25.31
N THR A 225 -53.63 0.22 25.82
CA THR A 225 -53.02 -1.08 26.16
C THR A 225 -53.77 -2.40 25.89
N GLN A 226 -53.15 -3.35 25.17
CA GLN A 226 -52.78 -4.68 25.71
C GLN A 226 -52.01 -5.57 24.72
N MET A 227 -50.89 -6.12 25.22
CA MET A 227 -50.15 -7.25 24.66
C MET A 227 -50.98 -8.54 24.69
N LYS A 228 -50.91 -9.34 23.61
CA LYS A 228 -50.67 -10.79 23.69
C LYS A 228 -50.34 -11.40 22.32
N THR A 229 -49.10 -11.89 22.22
CA THR A 229 -48.69 -13.21 21.70
C THR A 229 -49.41 -13.80 20.48
N MET A 230 -48.71 -13.98 19.37
CA MET A 230 -48.27 -15.29 18.83
C MET A 230 -47.88 -15.18 17.34
N THR A 231 -46.64 -15.56 17.04
CA THR A 231 -46.18 -16.34 15.87
C THR A 231 -47.03 -16.38 14.58
N CYS A 232 -46.44 -15.94 13.46
CA CYS A 232 -46.65 -16.52 12.11
C CYS A 232 -45.45 -16.14 11.22
N ALA A 233 -44.64 -17.07 10.71
CA ALA A 233 -44.93 -17.98 9.60
C ALA A 233 -45.20 -17.20 8.30
N LEU A 234 -44.14 -17.06 7.48
CA LEU A 234 -44.16 -16.52 6.13
C LEU A 234 -45.19 -17.26 5.25
N ARG A 235 -46.24 -16.56 4.81
CA ARG A 235 -47.10 -16.97 3.70
C ARG A 235 -46.73 -16.15 2.46
N ILE A 236 -46.10 -16.83 1.50
CA ILE A 236 -46.11 -16.50 0.07
C ILE A 236 -47.51 -16.80 -0.49
N GLU A 237 -48.08 -15.84 -1.18
CA GLU A 237 -49.20 -16.08 -2.09
C GLU A 237 -48.68 -16.10 -3.53
N ASP A 238 -49.13 -17.12 -4.27
CA ASP A 238 -48.96 -17.31 -5.70
C ASP A 238 -49.86 -16.31 -6.45
N VAL A 239 -49.35 -15.67 -7.50
CA VAL A 239 -50.16 -15.07 -8.57
C VAL A 239 -49.63 -15.54 -9.92
N ASN A 240 -50.49 -16.24 -10.65
CA ASN A 240 -50.32 -16.67 -12.02
C ASN A 240 -50.39 -15.48 -13.00
N GLY A 241 -49.57 -15.55 -14.04
CA GLY A 241 -49.96 -15.17 -15.41
C GLY A 241 -49.84 -13.69 -15.78
N GLY A 242 -48.68 -13.31 -16.29
CA GLY A 242 -48.47 -12.09 -17.07
C GLY A 242 -47.10 -12.17 -17.75
N GLU A 243 -47.09 -12.51 -19.04
CA GLU A 243 -45.92 -12.45 -19.91
C GLU A 243 -45.50 -10.98 -20.06
N ASP A 244 -44.43 -10.57 -19.38
CA ASP A 244 -43.57 -9.50 -19.87
C ASP A 244 -42.11 -9.79 -19.45
N GLY A 245 -41.24 -9.86 -20.45
CA GLY A 245 -39.91 -10.47 -20.36
C GLY A 245 -38.87 -9.54 -19.75
N SER A 246 -38.78 -9.53 -18.43
CA SER A 246 -37.55 -9.14 -17.72
C SER A 246 -36.96 -10.39 -17.05
N ASP A 247 -35.83 -10.89 -17.56
CA ASP A 247 -35.07 -11.99 -16.97
C ASP A 247 -34.74 -11.67 -15.50
N GLU A 248 -35.50 -12.22 -14.56
CA GLU A 248 -35.21 -12.15 -13.13
C GLU A 248 -33.95 -12.97 -12.84
N ALA A 249 -32.90 -12.35 -12.29
CA ALA A 249 -31.65 -13.03 -11.94
C ALA A 249 -31.89 -14.19 -10.96
N CYS A 250 -31.73 -15.43 -11.43
CA CYS A 250 -32.00 -16.65 -10.68
C CYS A 250 -30.69 -17.42 -10.45
N TRP A 251 -30.49 -17.97 -9.25
CA TRP A 251 -29.33 -18.82 -8.93
C TRP A 251 -29.14 -19.94 -9.96
N ASP A 252 -30.23 -20.57 -10.40
CA ASP A 252 -30.20 -21.67 -11.36
C ASP A 252 -29.75 -21.25 -12.77
N SER A 253 -29.71 -19.93 -13.07
CA SER A 253 -29.21 -19.38 -14.34
C SER A 253 -27.71 -19.06 -14.33
N ILE A 254 -27.13 -18.90 -13.14
CA ILE A 254 -25.73 -18.48 -12.95
C ILE A 254 -24.85 -19.57 -12.34
N VAL A 255 -25.43 -20.59 -11.69
CA VAL A 255 -24.72 -21.66 -10.97
C VAL A 255 -25.04 -23.03 -11.56
N SER A 256 -24.06 -23.94 -11.51
CA SER A 256 -24.21 -25.31 -12.02
C SER A 256 -25.29 -26.10 -11.25
N PRO A 257 -25.99 -27.05 -11.88
CA PRO A 257 -26.93 -27.93 -11.20
C PRO A 257 -26.30 -28.69 -10.02
N GLU A 258 -25.03 -29.10 -10.15
CA GLU A 258 -24.30 -29.80 -9.11
C GLU A 258 -24.08 -28.93 -7.86
N ASP A 259 -23.69 -27.68 -8.04
CA ASP A 259 -23.45 -26.76 -6.93
C ASP A 259 -24.76 -26.27 -6.31
N MET A 260 -25.83 -26.15 -7.11
CA MET A 260 -27.18 -25.90 -6.61
C MET A 260 -27.67 -27.06 -5.73
N GLU A 261 -27.45 -28.30 -6.12
CA GLU A 261 -27.78 -29.45 -5.26
C GLU A 261 -26.97 -29.43 -3.97
N ALA A 262 -25.68 -29.04 -4.02
CA ALA A 262 -24.85 -28.86 -2.83
C ALA A 262 -25.41 -27.77 -1.89
N MET A 263 -25.93 -26.66 -2.42
CA MET A 263 -26.62 -25.63 -1.64
C MET A 263 -27.90 -26.16 -0.97
N TRP A 264 -28.71 -26.94 -1.69
CA TRP A 264 -29.90 -27.56 -1.13
C TRP A 264 -29.61 -28.61 -0.05
N ASN A 265 -28.41 -29.19 -0.04
CA ASN A 265 -27.95 -30.11 0.98
C ASN A 265 -27.48 -29.40 2.27
N GLN A 266 -27.16 -28.11 2.21
CA GLN A 266 -26.82 -27.32 3.39
C GLN A 266 -28.07 -27.07 4.24
N VAL A 267 -28.04 -27.54 5.50
CA VAL A 267 -29.22 -27.55 6.39
C VAL A 267 -29.79 -26.15 6.60
N GLU A 268 -28.94 -25.15 6.80
CA GLU A 268 -29.36 -23.78 7.09
C GLU A 268 -29.85 -23.04 5.83
N VAL A 269 -29.21 -23.26 4.68
CA VAL A 269 -29.69 -22.72 3.38
C VAL A 269 -31.04 -23.33 3.02
N ARG A 270 -31.19 -24.65 3.14
CA ARG A 270 -32.48 -25.32 2.91
C ARG A 270 -33.58 -24.79 3.81
N LYS A 271 -33.30 -24.53 5.09
CA LYS A 271 -34.25 -23.90 6.01
C LYS A 271 -34.61 -22.48 5.56
N LEU A 272 -33.63 -21.68 5.15
CA LEU A 272 -33.81 -20.31 4.66
C LEU A 272 -34.68 -20.28 3.39
N TRP A 273 -34.36 -21.12 2.41
CA TRP A 273 -35.07 -21.21 1.13
C TRP A 273 -36.48 -21.80 1.30
N ASN A 274 -36.67 -22.80 2.16
CA ASN A 274 -38.00 -23.32 2.48
C ASN A 274 -38.88 -22.27 3.20
N ARG A 275 -38.32 -21.48 4.12
CA ARG A 275 -39.04 -20.38 4.79
C ARG A 275 -39.45 -19.29 3.80
N SER A 276 -38.60 -19.05 2.80
CA SER A 276 -38.84 -18.08 1.72
C SER A 276 -39.53 -18.71 0.50
N LYS A 277 -40.16 -19.89 0.67
CA LYS A 277 -40.80 -20.78 -0.33
C LYS A 277 -40.17 -20.78 -1.73
N GLN A 278 -38.83 -20.76 -1.78
CA GLN A 278 -38.07 -20.99 -3.00
C GLN A 278 -38.25 -22.45 -3.45
N LYS A 279 -38.30 -22.70 -4.76
CA LYS A 279 -38.42 -24.05 -5.34
C LYS A 279 -37.11 -24.42 -6.04
N ARG A 280 -36.73 -25.71 -5.98
CA ARG A 280 -35.61 -26.23 -6.77
C ARG A 280 -35.82 -25.89 -8.25
N GLY A 281 -34.81 -25.32 -8.92
CA GLY A 281 -34.88 -24.87 -10.31
C GLY A 281 -35.46 -23.47 -10.53
N LYS A 282 -35.88 -22.76 -9.47
CA LYS A 282 -36.35 -21.35 -9.51
C LYS A 282 -35.96 -20.61 -8.24
N VAL A 283 -34.71 -20.70 -7.82
CA VAL A 283 -34.22 -19.99 -6.63
C VAL A 283 -33.80 -18.58 -7.02
N ARG A 284 -34.59 -17.58 -6.62
CA ARG A 284 -34.33 -16.18 -6.97
C ARG A 284 -33.16 -15.61 -6.16
N LEU A 285 -32.33 -14.79 -6.79
CA LEU A 285 -31.36 -13.98 -6.08
C LEU A 285 -32.06 -12.84 -5.36
N ILE A 286 -31.51 -12.42 -4.22
CA ILE A 286 -31.99 -11.25 -3.51
C ILE A 286 -31.48 -10.02 -4.24
N LEU A 287 -32.34 -9.06 -4.51
CA LEU A 287 -31.99 -7.82 -5.18
C LEU A 287 -31.95 -6.68 -4.16
N ASP A 288 -30.97 -5.79 -4.30
CA ASP A 288 -30.98 -4.52 -3.56
C ASP A 288 -32.00 -3.54 -4.18
N GLU A 289 -32.12 -2.36 -3.56
CA GLU A 289 -33.02 -1.28 -4.00
C GLU A 289 -32.72 -0.77 -5.42
N ASN A 290 -31.49 -1.01 -5.91
CA ASN A 290 -31.02 -0.68 -7.24
C ASN A 290 -31.12 -1.86 -8.21
N LYS A 291 -31.84 -2.92 -7.85
CA LYS A 291 -31.98 -4.18 -8.63
C LYS A 291 -30.67 -4.94 -8.84
N ARG A 292 -29.66 -4.73 -7.99
CA ARG A 292 -28.41 -5.48 -8.04
C ARG A 292 -28.50 -6.78 -7.24
N PRO A 293 -28.10 -7.92 -7.82
CA PRO A 293 -28.13 -9.19 -7.11
C PRO A 293 -27.09 -9.26 -6.00
N TYR A 294 -27.50 -9.72 -4.82
CA TYR A 294 -26.62 -9.97 -3.67
C TYR A 294 -27.02 -11.27 -2.94
N ILE A 295 -26.10 -11.78 -2.12
CA ILE A 295 -26.31 -13.01 -1.35
C ILE A 295 -26.31 -12.76 0.16
N SER A 296 -27.09 -13.54 0.90
CA SER A 296 -27.11 -13.48 2.36
C SER A 296 -25.81 -14.03 2.96
N ARG A 297 -25.49 -13.67 4.21
CA ARG A 297 -24.33 -14.24 4.94
C ARG A 297 -24.40 -15.76 5.08
N LEU A 298 -25.60 -16.32 5.18
CA LEU A 298 -25.82 -17.78 5.24
C LEU A 298 -25.51 -18.44 3.88
N GLU A 299 -25.98 -17.85 2.78
CA GLU A 299 -25.68 -18.34 1.43
C GLU A 299 -24.19 -18.21 1.11
N MET A 300 -23.59 -17.05 1.38
CA MET A 300 -22.15 -16.83 1.19
C MET A 300 -21.31 -17.83 2.00
N LYS A 301 -21.69 -18.08 3.25
CA LYS A 301 -21.04 -19.07 4.10
C LYS A 301 -21.18 -20.48 3.54
N ALA A 302 -22.35 -20.85 3.04
CA ALA A 302 -22.58 -22.14 2.41
C ALA A 302 -21.74 -22.32 1.15
N VAL A 303 -21.67 -21.30 0.28
CA VAL A 303 -20.80 -21.30 -0.91
C VAL A 303 -19.34 -21.48 -0.48
N ALA A 304 -18.86 -20.74 0.52
CA ALA A 304 -17.50 -20.90 1.05
C ALA A 304 -17.24 -22.29 1.64
N ASP A 305 -18.17 -22.83 2.44
CA ASP A 305 -18.05 -24.16 3.03
C ASP A 305 -18.04 -25.26 1.96
N ILE A 306 -18.88 -25.16 0.92
CA ILE A 306 -18.91 -26.11 -0.21
C ILE A 306 -17.63 -26.03 -1.02
N VAL A 307 -17.20 -24.83 -1.41
CA VAL A 307 -15.98 -24.63 -2.21
C VAL A 307 -14.74 -25.12 -1.47
N LEU A 308 -14.60 -24.76 -0.19
CA LEU A 308 -13.49 -25.21 0.63
C LEU A 308 -13.50 -26.72 0.83
N PHE A 309 -14.66 -27.31 1.09
CA PHE A 309 -14.77 -28.76 1.27
C PHE A 309 -14.49 -29.54 -0.01
N LYS A 310 -15.06 -29.10 -1.15
CA LYS A 310 -15.00 -29.83 -2.42
C LYS A 310 -13.64 -29.69 -3.11
N HIS A 311 -12.99 -28.53 -3.02
CA HIS A 311 -11.80 -28.23 -3.83
C HIS A 311 -10.56 -27.82 -3.04
N LEU A 312 -10.71 -27.34 -1.80
CA LEU A 312 -9.59 -26.80 -1.00
C LEU A 312 -9.51 -27.43 0.41
N SER A 313 -9.95 -28.68 0.57
CA SER A 313 -10.10 -29.32 1.89
C SER A 313 -8.76 -29.55 2.60
N THR A 314 -7.67 -29.61 1.85
CA THR A 314 -6.30 -29.70 2.38
C THR A 314 -5.80 -28.37 2.94
N MET A 315 -6.46 -27.25 2.62
CA MET A 315 -6.07 -25.91 3.04
C MET A 315 -6.72 -25.58 4.39
N LYS A 316 -5.91 -25.17 5.38
CA LYS A 316 -6.38 -24.84 6.75
C LYS A 316 -7.06 -23.46 6.83
N ILE A 317 -7.96 -23.15 5.90
CA ILE A 317 -8.66 -21.86 5.86
C ILE A 317 -10.05 -22.01 6.43
N LYS A 318 -10.42 -21.11 7.36
CA LYS A 318 -11.78 -21.06 7.88
C LYS A 318 -12.70 -20.36 6.88
N SER A 319 -13.87 -20.93 6.60
CA SER A 319 -14.88 -20.28 5.74
C SER A 319 -15.30 -18.90 6.24
N THR A 320 -15.35 -18.70 7.56
CA THR A 320 -15.68 -17.40 8.18
C THR A 320 -14.71 -16.29 7.79
N VAL A 321 -13.43 -16.63 7.61
CA VAL A 321 -12.38 -15.68 7.23
C VAL A 321 -12.53 -15.24 5.77
N ILE A 322 -12.76 -16.20 4.86
CA ILE A 322 -12.98 -15.89 3.43
C ILE A 322 -14.30 -15.12 3.25
N CYS A 323 -15.35 -15.46 4.00
CA CYS A 323 -16.61 -14.73 3.95
C CYS A 323 -16.44 -13.28 4.42
N ALA A 324 -15.66 -13.04 5.50
CA ALA A 324 -15.39 -11.69 5.97
C ALA A 324 -14.60 -10.86 4.94
N ILE A 325 -13.64 -11.49 4.23
CA ILE A 325 -12.94 -10.84 3.11
C ILE A 325 -13.90 -10.44 2.00
N GLY A 326 -14.71 -11.39 1.51
CA GLY A 326 -15.62 -11.11 0.40
C GLY A 326 -16.68 -10.08 0.77
N GLU A 327 -17.17 -10.06 2.01
CA GLU A 327 -18.14 -9.05 2.47
C GLU A 327 -17.53 -7.65 2.54
N VAL A 328 -16.28 -7.51 3.02
CA VAL A 328 -15.60 -6.19 3.01
C VAL A 328 -15.34 -5.69 1.58
N LEU A 329 -15.13 -6.59 0.62
CA LEU A 329 -14.77 -6.22 -0.76
C LEU A 329 -15.95 -6.00 -1.71
N SER A 330 -16.93 -6.88 -1.68
CA SER A 330 -18.05 -6.85 -2.63
C SER A 330 -19.34 -6.38 -1.97
N LYS A 331 -19.35 -6.17 -0.64
CA LYS A 331 -20.60 -6.00 0.14
C LYS A 331 -21.63 -7.12 -0.13
N ARG A 332 -21.15 -8.31 -0.53
CA ARG A 332 -21.93 -9.50 -0.93
C ARG A 332 -22.72 -9.37 -2.24
N PHE A 333 -22.44 -8.34 -3.05
CA PHE A 333 -22.99 -8.23 -4.41
C PHE A 333 -22.42 -9.31 -5.32
N VAL A 334 -23.30 -10.01 -6.04
CA VAL A 334 -22.95 -11.09 -6.98
C VAL A 334 -22.10 -10.55 -8.11
N ASP A 335 -22.42 -9.35 -8.61
CA ASP A 335 -21.63 -8.68 -9.65
C ASP A 335 -20.35 -8.03 -9.11
N GLY A 336 -20.17 -7.93 -7.78
CA GLY A 336 -19.08 -7.18 -7.16
C GLY A 336 -19.33 -5.66 -7.13
N LEU A 337 -18.26 -4.87 -6.95
CA LEU A 337 -18.29 -3.40 -6.95
C LEU A 337 -17.43 -2.88 -8.11
N GLU A 338 -18.06 -2.21 -9.09
CA GLU A 338 -17.48 -1.54 -10.29
C GLU A 338 -16.16 -2.14 -10.85
N GLU A 339 -15.01 -1.86 -10.23
CA GLU A 339 -13.68 -2.29 -10.66
C GLU A 339 -13.30 -3.74 -10.25
N ARG A 340 -14.08 -4.38 -9.37
CA ARG A 340 -13.80 -5.70 -8.77
C ARG A 340 -14.99 -6.65 -8.94
N PRO A 341 -14.98 -7.53 -9.94
CA PRO A 341 -16.11 -8.40 -10.24
C PRO A 341 -16.27 -9.53 -9.21
N GLY A 342 -17.52 -9.93 -8.98
CA GLY A 342 -17.83 -11.09 -8.15
C GLY A 342 -17.81 -10.84 -6.65
N ILE A 343 -18.35 -11.79 -5.89
CA ILE A 343 -18.46 -11.70 -4.43
C ILE A 343 -17.11 -11.66 -3.69
N MET A 344 -16.03 -12.11 -4.34
CA MET A 344 -14.67 -12.05 -3.77
C MET A 344 -13.85 -10.85 -4.26
N GLY A 345 -14.41 -10.02 -5.15
CA GLY A 345 -13.76 -8.82 -5.66
C GLY A 345 -12.38 -9.07 -6.27
N ILE A 346 -12.17 -10.26 -6.83
CA ILE A 346 -10.92 -10.66 -7.49
C ILE A 346 -10.97 -10.22 -8.95
N ASP A 347 -9.95 -9.54 -9.44
CA ASP A 347 -9.93 -9.13 -10.83
C ASP A 347 -9.70 -10.34 -11.75
N TYR A 348 -10.24 -10.27 -12.98
CA TYR A 348 -10.12 -11.36 -13.94
C TYR A 348 -8.67 -11.75 -14.24
N SER A 349 -7.73 -10.79 -14.23
CA SER A 349 -6.33 -11.13 -14.52
C SER A 349 -5.70 -11.99 -13.42
N THR A 350 -6.05 -11.74 -12.15
CA THR A 350 -5.63 -12.56 -11.01
C THR A 350 -6.33 -13.93 -11.00
N ALA A 351 -7.64 -13.98 -11.26
CA ALA A 351 -8.37 -15.24 -11.36
C ALA A 351 -7.87 -16.11 -12.54
N TYR A 352 -7.61 -15.48 -13.69
CA TYR A 352 -7.08 -16.15 -14.88
C TYR A 352 -5.65 -16.67 -14.68
N TRP A 353 -4.84 -15.93 -13.93
CA TRP A 353 -3.52 -16.41 -13.49
C TRP A 353 -3.64 -17.64 -12.58
N LEU A 354 -4.55 -17.64 -11.59
CA LEU A 354 -4.81 -18.82 -10.74
C LEU A 354 -5.27 -20.03 -11.58
N TYR A 355 -6.15 -19.80 -12.55
CA TYR A 355 -6.70 -20.82 -13.45
C TYR A 355 -5.65 -21.45 -14.36
N LEU A 356 -4.83 -20.63 -15.03
CA LEU A 356 -3.84 -21.12 -15.99
C LEU A 356 -2.56 -21.61 -15.33
N GLU A 357 -2.00 -20.83 -14.39
CA GLU A 357 -0.61 -20.97 -13.95
C GLU A 357 -0.48 -21.72 -12.62
N LEU A 358 -1.48 -21.62 -11.74
CA LEU A 358 -1.50 -22.37 -10.48
C LEU A 358 -2.40 -23.63 -10.54
N GLY A 359 -3.01 -23.90 -11.69
CA GLY A 359 -3.73 -25.15 -11.93
C GLY A 359 -5.10 -25.24 -11.24
N TYR A 360 -5.65 -24.13 -10.74
CA TYR A 360 -6.99 -24.09 -10.14
C TYR A 360 -8.07 -24.16 -11.22
N ARG A 361 -8.41 -25.39 -11.67
CA ARG A 361 -9.26 -25.66 -12.84
C ARG A 361 -10.61 -26.30 -12.53
N ASP A 362 -10.97 -26.39 -11.26
CA ASP A 362 -12.25 -26.99 -10.86
C ASP A 362 -13.46 -26.22 -11.40
N TYR A 363 -13.31 -24.91 -11.64
CA TYR A 363 -14.28 -24.08 -12.32
C TYR A 363 -13.69 -23.52 -13.62
N LYS A 364 -14.52 -23.50 -14.67
CA LYS A 364 -14.16 -22.93 -15.98
C LYS A 364 -14.11 -21.41 -15.87
N LEU A 365 -13.08 -20.79 -16.45
CA LEU A 365 -12.90 -19.34 -16.45
C LEU A 365 -12.48 -18.88 -17.86
N GLU A 366 -13.43 -18.32 -18.62
CA GLU A 366 -13.23 -17.86 -20.00
C GLU A 366 -13.41 -16.35 -20.14
N SER A 367 -14.20 -15.72 -19.28
CA SER A 367 -14.59 -14.31 -19.34
C SER A 367 -14.70 -13.67 -17.95
N VAL A 368 -14.80 -12.34 -17.90
CA VAL A 368 -15.01 -11.60 -16.65
C VAL A 368 -16.37 -11.96 -16.03
N GLU A 369 -17.36 -12.25 -16.88
CA GLU A 369 -18.72 -12.64 -16.51
C GLU A 369 -18.75 -13.93 -15.69
N ASP A 370 -17.81 -14.85 -15.90
CA ASP A 370 -17.71 -16.08 -15.11
C ASP A 370 -17.43 -15.79 -13.63
N LEU A 371 -16.76 -14.68 -13.31
CA LEU A 371 -16.54 -14.26 -11.91
C LEU A 371 -17.79 -13.73 -11.23
N LYS A 372 -18.88 -13.49 -11.97
CA LYS A 372 -20.18 -13.17 -11.39
C LYS A 372 -20.88 -14.43 -10.86
N ASN A 373 -20.43 -15.63 -11.21
CA ASN A 373 -20.88 -16.84 -10.55
C ASN A 373 -20.29 -16.89 -9.11
N PRO A 374 -21.13 -16.94 -8.06
CA PRO A 374 -20.68 -16.97 -6.67
C PRO A 374 -19.68 -18.09 -6.35
N PHE A 375 -19.84 -19.28 -6.94
CA PHE A 375 -18.93 -20.41 -6.71
C PHE A 375 -17.58 -20.20 -7.39
N VAL A 376 -17.59 -19.70 -8.63
CA VAL A 376 -16.37 -19.38 -9.38
C VAL A 376 -15.59 -18.27 -8.67
N SER A 377 -16.27 -17.18 -8.30
CA SER A 377 -15.68 -16.08 -7.54
C SER A 377 -15.10 -16.54 -6.20
N MET A 378 -15.87 -17.31 -5.43
CA MET A 378 -15.44 -17.86 -4.14
C MET A 378 -14.24 -18.80 -4.30
N TYR A 379 -14.24 -19.67 -5.30
CA TYR A 379 -13.16 -20.60 -5.58
C TYR A 379 -11.86 -19.87 -5.87
N PHE A 380 -11.85 -18.90 -6.78
CA PHE A 380 -10.63 -18.15 -7.09
C PHE A 380 -10.21 -17.23 -5.95
N GLY A 381 -11.15 -16.62 -5.22
CA GLY A 381 -10.82 -15.85 -4.01
C GLY A 381 -10.21 -16.71 -2.91
N ALA A 382 -10.78 -17.89 -2.64
CA ALA A 382 -10.24 -18.84 -1.67
C ALA A 382 -8.88 -19.42 -2.11
N ALA A 383 -8.71 -19.69 -3.40
CA ALA A 383 -7.43 -20.11 -3.97
C ALA A 383 -6.35 -19.02 -3.83
N TYR A 384 -6.72 -17.75 -4.02
CA TYR A 384 -5.83 -16.61 -3.79
C TYR A 384 -5.40 -16.52 -2.31
N VAL A 385 -6.34 -16.66 -1.35
CA VAL A 385 -6.02 -16.73 0.08
C VAL A 385 -5.12 -17.94 0.38
N ALA A 386 -5.40 -19.10 -0.22
CA ALA A 386 -4.62 -20.32 -0.01
C ALA A 386 -3.17 -20.22 -0.52
N TRP A 387 -2.95 -19.42 -1.56
CA TRP A 387 -1.64 -19.19 -2.12
C TRP A 387 -0.74 -18.33 -1.19
N GLU A 388 -1.28 -17.36 -0.46
CA GLU A 388 -0.52 -16.51 0.47
C GLU A 388 -0.32 -17.18 1.85
N ARG A 389 0.94 -17.48 2.22
CA ARG A 389 1.27 -18.44 3.30
C ARG A 389 1.34 -17.89 4.75
N THR A 390 0.95 -16.64 5.05
CA THR A 390 1.04 -16.07 6.42
C THR A 390 -0.27 -15.44 6.95
N PRO A 391 -0.80 -15.89 8.12
CA PRO A 391 -2.09 -15.44 8.67
C PRO A 391 -2.19 -13.96 9.09
N ASP A 392 -1.11 -13.31 9.48
CA ASP A 392 -1.21 -11.90 9.94
C ASP A 392 -1.15 -10.89 8.78
N PHE A 393 -0.86 -11.38 7.56
CA PHE A 393 -0.62 -10.57 6.37
C PHE A 393 -1.77 -10.65 5.35
N PHE A 394 -2.49 -11.78 5.29
CA PHE A 394 -3.41 -12.09 4.18
C PHE A 394 -4.58 -11.11 4.06
N VAL A 395 -5.19 -10.64 5.16
CA VAL A 395 -6.37 -9.76 5.07
C VAL A 395 -6.01 -8.42 4.45
N GLN A 396 -4.90 -7.86 4.92
CA GLN A 396 -4.41 -6.56 4.46
C GLN A 396 -3.88 -6.67 3.04
N ALA A 397 -3.21 -7.79 2.72
CA ALA A 397 -2.76 -8.14 1.37
C ALA A 397 -3.93 -8.41 0.41
N TYR A 398 -5.03 -8.97 0.87
CA TYR A 398 -6.21 -9.23 0.05
C TYR A 398 -6.96 -7.93 -0.29
N PHE A 399 -7.00 -6.96 0.63
CA PHE A 399 -7.68 -5.68 0.37
C PHE A 399 -6.89 -4.74 -0.54
N VAL A 400 -5.58 -4.64 -0.33
CA VAL A 400 -4.73 -3.61 -0.95
C VAL A 400 -3.67 -4.21 -1.89
N GLY A 401 -3.58 -5.53 -1.98
CA GLY A 401 -2.49 -6.27 -2.61
C GLY A 401 -1.36 -6.56 -1.61
N PRO A 402 -0.66 -7.71 -1.71
CA PRO A 402 0.45 -8.09 -0.82
C PRO A 402 1.61 -7.09 -0.80
N THR A 403 1.67 -6.16 -1.76
CA THR A 403 2.75 -5.19 -1.94
C THR A 403 2.48 -3.82 -1.31
N ASN A 404 1.29 -3.61 -0.74
CA ASN A 404 0.78 -2.32 -0.24
C ASN A 404 0.34 -2.37 1.23
N VAL A 405 0.69 -3.43 1.96
CA VAL A 405 0.37 -3.59 3.38
C VAL A 405 1.21 -2.60 4.21
N ASN A 406 0.60 -1.48 4.59
CA ASN A 406 1.15 -0.53 5.55
C ASN A 406 0.28 -0.55 6.81
N PRO A 407 0.77 -1.08 7.96
CA PRO A 407 -0.02 -1.25 9.19
C PRO A 407 -0.71 0.01 9.70
N GLU A 408 -0.18 1.20 9.40
CA GLU A 408 -0.78 2.48 9.80
C GLU A 408 -1.93 2.91 8.86
N GLU A 409 -1.86 2.56 7.57
CA GLU A 409 -2.87 2.91 6.54
C GLU A 409 -3.95 1.83 6.36
N THR A 410 -3.66 0.55 6.61
CA THR A 410 -4.63 -0.56 6.55
C THR A 410 -5.45 -0.73 7.82
N SER A 411 -5.20 0.09 8.84
CA SER A 411 -5.88 0.02 10.15
C SER A 411 -7.41 0.09 10.04
N THR A 412 -7.97 0.89 9.13
CA THR A 412 -9.44 1.01 8.94
C THR A 412 -10.06 -0.20 8.24
N LEU A 413 -9.40 -0.74 7.21
CA LEU A 413 -9.84 -1.97 6.52
C LEU A 413 -9.69 -3.20 7.42
N TRP A 414 -8.63 -3.23 8.22
CA TRP A 414 -8.42 -4.27 9.23
C TRP A 414 -9.50 -4.24 10.31
N LEU A 415 -9.88 -3.05 10.81
CA LEU A 415 -10.99 -2.92 11.76
C LEU A 415 -12.33 -3.36 11.16
N LYS A 416 -12.63 -2.99 9.90
CA LYS A 416 -13.83 -3.47 9.20
C LYS A 416 -13.82 -4.99 9.03
N PHE A 417 -12.66 -5.59 8.77
CA PHE A 417 -12.52 -7.04 8.70
C PHE A 417 -12.73 -7.72 10.05
N GLU A 418 -12.12 -7.22 11.14
CA GLU A 418 -12.32 -7.78 12.49
C GLU A 418 -13.79 -7.70 12.91
N GLU A 419 -14.45 -6.57 12.63
CA GLU A 419 -15.88 -6.41 12.88
C GLU A 419 -16.70 -7.43 12.06
N THR A 420 -16.43 -7.56 10.76
CA THR A 420 -17.15 -8.49 9.88
C THR A 420 -16.89 -9.95 10.27
N LEU A 421 -15.67 -10.30 10.64
CA LEU A 421 -15.30 -11.63 11.12
C LEU A 421 -16.11 -12.00 12.38
N SER A 422 -16.30 -11.05 13.30
CA SER A 422 -17.12 -11.26 14.49
C SER A 422 -18.57 -11.61 14.14
N LYS A 423 -19.16 -10.99 13.10
CA LYS A 423 -20.52 -11.30 12.62
C LYS A 423 -20.65 -12.74 12.10
N PHE A 424 -19.60 -13.28 11.46
CA PHE A 424 -19.57 -14.69 11.02
C PHE A 424 -19.24 -15.69 12.15
N GLU A 425 -18.50 -15.27 13.18
CA GLU A 425 -18.13 -16.11 14.33
C GLU A 425 -19.21 -16.16 15.43
N GLU A 426 -19.96 -15.07 15.66
CA GLU A 426 -21.08 -15.04 16.61
C GLU A 426 -22.23 -15.97 16.22
N SER A 427 -22.36 -16.28 14.92
CA SER A 427 -23.27 -17.33 14.44
C SER A 427 -22.98 -18.71 15.06
N ARG A 428 -21.81 -18.93 15.70
CA ARG A 428 -21.51 -20.13 16.51
C ARG A 428 -21.94 -20.02 17.98
N ARG A 429 -22.03 -18.82 18.58
CA ARG A 429 -22.31 -18.66 20.03
C ARG A 429 -23.74 -19.03 20.42
N TYR A 430 -24.65 -19.16 19.46
CA TYR A 430 -26.00 -19.68 19.71
C TYR A 430 -26.07 -21.20 19.95
N HIS A 431 -24.96 -21.94 19.86
CA HIS A 431 -24.95 -23.42 19.87
C HIS A 431 -23.99 -24.08 20.86
N LYS A 432 -23.72 -23.49 22.04
CA LYS A 432 -23.18 -24.27 23.18
C LYS A 432 -23.31 -23.53 24.51
N TYR A 433 -24.47 -23.65 25.14
CA TYR A 433 -24.59 -23.56 26.60
C TYR A 433 -25.27 -24.82 27.11
N SER A 434 -24.48 -25.78 27.60
CA SER A 434 -24.77 -26.64 28.75
C SER A 434 -23.62 -27.62 28.99
N ASN A 435 -22.97 -27.43 30.14
CA ASN A 435 -22.25 -28.39 30.98
C ASN A 435 -21.07 -29.22 30.40
N CYS A 436 -19.84 -28.78 30.68
CA CYS A 436 -18.89 -29.45 31.59
C CYS A 436 -17.47 -28.81 31.50
N ILE A 437 -16.74 -28.97 32.60
CA ILE A 437 -15.54 -28.26 33.07
C ILE A 437 -14.29 -28.46 32.18
N GLY A 438 -13.44 -27.42 32.13
CA GLY A 438 -11.98 -27.59 32.18
C GLY A 438 -11.22 -27.71 30.86
N THR A 439 -10.16 -26.89 30.74
CA THR A 439 -8.97 -27.04 29.87
C THR A 439 -9.25 -27.22 28.37
N THR A 440 -8.86 -26.28 27.50
CA THR A 440 -7.51 -26.28 26.89
C THR A 440 -7.25 -24.93 26.20
N ILE A 441 -6.36 -24.11 26.77
CA ILE A 441 -5.61 -23.06 26.05
C ILE A 441 -4.15 -23.31 26.39
N LYS A 442 -3.46 -24.13 25.57
CA LYS A 442 -2.02 -24.38 25.70
C LYS A 442 -1.31 -24.89 24.45
N GLU A 443 -1.81 -24.61 23.24
CA GLU A 443 -1.16 -25.05 21.98
C GLU A 443 -0.92 -23.96 20.94
N LEU A 444 -0.66 -22.73 21.36
CA LEU A 444 0.07 -21.77 20.54
C LEU A 444 1.09 -21.09 21.43
N GLY A 445 2.28 -21.70 21.54
CA GLY A 445 3.37 -21.18 22.35
C GLY A 445 3.84 -19.84 21.81
N TYR A 446 3.32 -18.75 22.38
CA TYR A 446 4.01 -17.52 22.77
C TYR A 446 3.07 -16.76 23.73
N ALA A 447 3.51 -16.61 24.98
CA ALA A 447 2.72 -15.96 26.03
C ALA A 447 2.70 -14.42 25.87
N PRO A 448 1.57 -13.74 26.14
CA PRO A 448 1.55 -12.29 26.26
C PRO A 448 2.19 -11.89 27.61
N LYS A 449 3.27 -11.10 27.56
CA LYS A 449 3.76 -10.41 28.78
C LYS A 449 2.90 -9.17 29.04
N PRO A 450 2.59 -8.87 30.32
CA PRO A 450 1.64 -7.83 30.71
C PRO A 450 2.15 -6.41 30.47
N ARG A 451 1.20 -5.50 30.21
CA ARG A 451 1.35 -4.04 30.18
C ARG A 451 1.97 -3.52 31.49
N SER A 452 3.29 -3.35 31.56
CA SER A 452 3.92 -2.61 32.68
C SER A 452 5.26 -1.90 32.39
N TRP A 453 5.72 -1.82 31.14
CA TRP A 453 7.02 -1.17 30.82
C TRP A 453 6.96 0.17 30.06
N LEU A 454 5.80 0.83 30.01
CA LEU A 454 5.63 2.16 29.39
C LEU A 454 5.41 3.32 30.38
N ARG A 455 5.77 3.14 31.66
CA ARG A 455 5.61 4.17 32.72
C ARG A 455 6.90 4.61 33.43
N SER A 456 8.09 4.20 32.98
CA SER A 456 9.36 4.57 33.63
C SER A 456 10.25 5.53 32.85
N MET A 457 9.77 6.20 31.79
CA MET A 457 10.62 7.11 31.00
C MET A 457 10.00 8.47 30.66
N ILE A 458 9.05 8.96 31.47
CA ILE A 458 8.64 10.37 31.47
C ILE A 458 8.32 10.79 32.91
N LYS A 459 9.36 11.11 33.69
CA LYS A 459 9.30 11.95 34.88
C LYS A 459 10.72 12.35 35.30
N VAL A 460 11.25 13.41 34.68
CA VAL A 460 12.14 14.37 35.34
C VAL A 460 11.71 15.75 34.86
N ASP A 461 11.58 16.65 35.84
CA ASP A 461 10.85 17.90 35.84
C ASP A 461 11.23 18.93 34.77
N PHE A 462 10.18 19.51 34.17
CA PHE A 462 10.19 20.88 33.66
C PHE A 462 9.65 21.80 34.77
N THR A 463 10.52 22.53 35.44
CA THR A 463 10.19 23.82 36.07
C THR A 463 11.48 24.55 36.45
N ARG A 464 11.90 25.51 35.62
CA ARG A 464 12.07 26.93 36.02
C ARG A 464 12.84 27.77 35.00
N ILE A 465 12.27 28.96 34.77
CA ILE A 465 12.90 30.24 34.39
C ILE A 465 12.76 30.64 32.91
N VAL A 466 11.74 31.48 32.75
CA VAL A 466 11.49 32.54 31.78
C VAL A 466 12.55 33.65 31.89
N GLU A 467 12.71 34.42 30.80
CA GLU A 467 13.32 35.76 30.67
C GLU A 467 14.85 35.90 30.52
N GLY A 468 15.25 36.29 29.30
CA GLY A 468 15.71 37.67 29.07
C GLY A 468 17.18 38.05 29.39
N ARG A 469 17.85 38.51 28.33
CA ARG A 469 18.94 39.51 28.25
C ARG A 469 20.37 39.02 28.01
N ILE A 470 20.95 39.77 27.06
CA ILE A 470 22.30 39.84 26.52
C ILE A 470 23.26 40.44 27.58
N ILE A 471 24.53 40.02 27.55
CA ILE A 471 25.78 40.84 27.57
C ILE A 471 26.94 40.10 28.30
N ASN A 472 27.85 39.53 27.48
CA ASN A 472 29.32 39.72 27.48
C ASN A 472 30.22 39.04 28.55
N PRO A 473 31.57 39.00 28.37
CA PRO A 473 32.28 37.81 27.91
C PRO A 473 33.51 37.53 28.80
N SER A 474 33.49 36.50 29.61
CA SER A 474 34.72 35.92 30.17
C SER A 474 34.35 34.61 30.82
N LEU A 475 35.31 33.68 30.84
CA LEU A 475 35.22 32.42 31.58
C LEU A 475 34.57 31.24 30.85
N THR A 476 35.08 30.89 29.67
CA THR A 476 35.39 29.47 29.38
C THR A 476 36.56 29.32 28.41
N GLN A 477 37.60 30.12 28.65
CA GLN A 477 38.98 29.75 28.35
C GLN A 477 39.47 28.88 29.52
N LYS A 478 39.01 27.63 29.58
CA LYS A 478 39.54 26.53 30.40
C LYS A 478 38.68 25.28 30.13
N ILE A 479 39.34 24.18 29.74
CA ILE A 479 38.79 22.83 29.50
C ILE A 479 38.36 22.54 28.04
N VAL A 480 39.24 22.78 27.06
CA VAL A 480 39.44 21.88 25.89
C VAL A 480 40.94 21.83 25.53
N SER A 481 41.81 21.72 26.54
CA SER A 481 43.25 21.52 26.35
C SER A 481 43.73 20.39 27.26
N SER A 482 43.35 19.17 26.91
CA SER A 482 43.90 17.94 27.47
C SER A 482 43.43 16.78 26.61
N PHE A 483 44.11 16.55 25.48
CA PHE A 483 44.67 15.24 25.09
C PHE A 483 45.17 15.34 23.64
N LEU A 484 46.50 15.20 23.50
CA LEU A 484 47.29 14.95 22.28
C LEU A 484 47.72 16.16 21.42
N SER A 485 48.75 16.87 21.90
CA SER A 485 49.82 17.43 21.05
C SER A 485 51.10 17.61 21.88
N SER A 486 52.04 16.67 21.73
CA SER A 486 53.48 16.88 21.94
C SER A 486 54.17 15.76 21.15
N GLU A 487 55.14 15.99 20.27
CA GLU A 487 56.38 16.71 20.52
C GLU A 487 56.90 17.43 19.27
N ARG A 488 57.38 18.67 19.45
CA ARG A 488 58.70 19.07 18.95
C ARG A 488 59.23 20.33 19.67
N ALA A 489 60.48 20.19 20.10
CA ALA A 489 61.52 21.21 20.33
C ALA A 489 61.39 22.19 21.52
N PHE A 490 62.25 21.96 22.52
CA PHE A 490 62.73 22.93 23.50
C PHE A 490 64.16 23.40 23.15
N PRO A 491 64.57 24.66 23.46
CA PRO A 491 65.97 25.06 23.52
C PRO A 491 66.50 25.33 24.96
N MET A 492 67.75 24.91 25.18
CA MET A 492 68.87 25.40 26.04
C MET A 492 68.64 25.83 27.52
N ARG A 493 69.16 25.08 28.52
CA ARG A 493 70.48 25.11 29.26
C ARG A 493 70.51 26.04 30.50
N PRO A 494 71.44 25.92 31.49
CA PRO A 494 72.51 24.92 31.79
C PRO A 494 72.29 24.24 33.18
N ASN A 495 73.05 23.28 33.75
CA ASN A 495 74.50 23.12 34.00
C ASN A 495 74.73 21.71 34.67
N PRO A 496 75.91 21.34 35.21
CA PRO A 496 76.95 20.50 34.59
C PRO A 496 77.14 19.10 35.23
N LEU A 497 77.85 18.19 34.54
CA LEU A 497 79.07 17.48 34.97
C LEU A 497 79.34 16.21 34.12
N GLY A 498 80.57 16.12 33.58
CA GLY A 498 81.38 14.91 33.66
C GLY A 498 81.44 13.94 32.46
N ASN A 499 82.54 14.08 31.67
CA ASN A 499 83.34 13.01 31.03
C ASN A 499 82.69 12.10 29.96
N LYS A 500 83.29 11.75 28.81
CA LYS A 500 84.69 11.69 28.34
C LYS A 500 84.69 11.44 26.81
N THR A 501 85.68 12.02 26.10
CA THR A 501 86.39 11.55 24.86
C THR A 501 85.59 11.16 23.59
N LYS A 502 85.63 11.86 22.43
CA LYS A 502 86.68 12.29 21.47
C LYS A 502 87.09 11.21 20.43
N VAL A 503 86.71 11.41 19.14
CA VAL A 503 87.42 11.06 17.87
C VAL A 503 86.74 11.85 16.70
N ASP A 504 87.31 12.95 16.20
CA ASP A 504 88.09 13.18 14.94
C ASP A 504 87.35 12.86 13.62
N ILE A 505 86.89 13.84 12.80
CA ILE A 505 87.56 14.75 11.81
C ILE A 505 88.08 14.04 10.53
N SER A 506 87.43 14.29 9.36
CA SER A 506 88.01 14.97 8.16
C SER A 506 87.37 14.61 6.80
N LYS A 507 87.15 15.67 6.00
CA LYS A 507 87.37 15.88 4.55
C LYS A 507 86.73 14.90 3.53
N GLN A 508 85.73 15.31 2.75
CA GLN A 508 85.77 16.16 1.54
C GLN A 508 86.25 15.41 0.28
N GLN A 509 85.32 15.07 -0.63
CA GLN A 509 85.60 15.09 -2.07
C GLN A 509 84.31 15.18 -2.90
N THR A 510 84.20 16.29 -3.63
CA THR A 510 83.23 16.57 -4.69
C THR A 510 83.68 15.94 -6.01
N THR A 511 82.81 15.20 -6.68
CA THR A 511 82.94 14.89 -8.10
C THR A 511 81.68 15.29 -8.85
N ASN A 512 81.85 16.27 -9.75
CA ASN A 512 80.88 16.69 -10.76
C ASN A 512 80.58 15.53 -11.72
N ILE A 513 79.31 15.15 -11.85
CA ILE A 513 78.81 14.37 -12.99
C ILE A 513 77.84 15.27 -13.76
N LYS A 514 78.20 15.56 -15.02
CA LYS A 514 77.35 16.23 -16.00
C LYS A 514 76.07 15.41 -16.15
N ALA A 515 74.95 16.01 -15.77
CA ALA A 515 73.63 15.42 -15.87
C ALA A 515 73.19 15.36 -17.34
N ASP A 516 73.06 14.14 -17.86
CA ASP A 516 72.38 13.87 -19.13
C ASP A 516 70.89 14.19 -18.97
N THR A 517 70.41 15.25 -19.61
CA THR A 517 69.02 15.72 -19.49
C THR A 517 68.01 14.70 -20.05
N ALA A 518 68.45 13.82 -20.95
CA ALA A 518 67.66 12.69 -21.44
C ALA A 518 67.51 11.58 -20.38
N SER A 519 68.55 11.33 -19.57
CA SER A 519 68.51 10.34 -18.50
C SER A 519 67.64 10.82 -17.34
N TRP A 520 67.60 12.13 -17.07
CA TRP A 520 66.66 12.72 -16.12
C TRP A 520 65.22 12.68 -16.61
N LEU A 521 64.94 12.86 -17.91
CA LEU A 521 63.56 12.69 -18.42
C LEU A 521 63.08 11.23 -18.35
N VAL A 522 63.96 10.27 -18.61
CA VAL A 522 63.64 8.84 -18.48
C VAL A 522 63.47 8.44 -17.01
N LEU A 523 64.32 8.95 -16.11
CA LEU A 523 64.19 8.72 -14.67
C LEU A 523 63.01 9.47 -14.05
N PHE A 524 62.63 10.64 -14.57
CA PHE A 524 61.46 11.40 -14.12
C PHE A 524 60.15 10.80 -14.66
N THR A 525 60.14 10.29 -15.89
CA THR A 525 59.00 9.52 -16.42
C THR A 525 58.90 8.13 -15.81
N MET A 526 60.02 7.46 -15.47
CA MET A 526 60.02 6.27 -14.64
C MET A 526 59.61 6.57 -13.20
N ALA A 527 60.05 7.67 -12.59
CA ALA A 527 59.64 8.06 -11.23
C ALA A 527 58.16 8.48 -11.17
N ILE A 528 57.63 9.13 -12.21
CA ILE A 528 56.19 9.41 -12.36
C ILE A 528 55.43 8.10 -12.62
N ARG A 529 55.94 7.17 -13.45
CA ARG A 529 55.31 5.84 -13.63
C ARG A 529 55.40 4.97 -12.39
N ILE A 530 56.46 5.08 -11.58
CA ILE A 530 56.65 4.38 -10.32
C ILE A 530 55.81 5.06 -9.23
N HIS A 531 55.64 6.38 -9.22
CA HIS A 531 54.70 7.07 -8.32
C HIS A 531 53.25 6.80 -8.71
N PHE A 532 52.90 6.76 -10.00
CA PHE A 532 51.58 6.30 -10.46
C PHE A 532 51.39 4.80 -10.24
N SER A 533 52.43 3.97 -10.26
CA SER A 533 52.36 2.54 -9.96
C SER A 533 52.34 2.24 -8.46
N ILE A 534 52.94 3.08 -7.61
CA ILE A 534 52.88 3.00 -6.15
C ILE A 534 51.57 3.62 -5.64
N ILE A 535 51.06 4.67 -6.27
CA ILE A 535 49.68 5.17 -6.05
C ILE A 535 48.68 4.14 -6.59
N SER A 536 48.95 3.47 -7.71
CA SER A 536 48.13 2.36 -8.21
C SER A 536 48.22 1.11 -7.33
N MET A 537 49.36 0.81 -6.70
CA MET A 537 49.46 -0.26 -5.69
C MET A 537 48.89 0.14 -4.33
N ALA A 538 48.86 1.42 -3.96
CA ALA A 538 48.12 1.89 -2.79
C ALA A 538 46.60 1.86 -3.04
N VAL A 539 46.16 2.10 -4.28
CA VAL A 539 44.75 1.95 -4.71
C VAL A 539 44.36 0.48 -4.90
N LEU A 540 45.30 -0.42 -5.25
CA LEU A 540 45.05 -1.87 -5.25
C LEU A 540 45.23 -2.55 -3.87
N ALA A 541 46.04 -2.01 -2.97
CA ALA A 541 46.08 -2.41 -1.56
C ALA A 541 44.84 -1.92 -0.77
N LEU A 542 44.07 -0.97 -1.32
CA LEU A 542 42.71 -0.64 -0.88
C LEU A 542 41.64 -1.63 -1.41
N SER A 543 42.05 -2.71 -2.09
CA SER A 543 41.14 -3.77 -2.55
C SER A 543 41.53 -5.19 -2.14
N THR A 544 42.58 -5.38 -1.33
CA THR A 544 42.93 -6.71 -0.75
C THR A 544 43.44 -6.66 0.69
N SER A 545 43.03 -5.67 1.50
CA SER A 545 42.99 -5.84 2.95
C SER A 545 41.54 -6.05 3.36
N ALA A 546 41.18 -7.31 3.59
CA ALA A 546 40.10 -7.65 4.50
C ALA A 546 40.45 -7.09 5.90
N ASP A 547 40.23 -5.80 6.09
CA ASP A 547 40.24 -5.13 7.38
C ASP A 547 38.91 -4.36 7.52
N TYR A 548 37.97 -5.02 8.19
CA TYR A 548 37.00 -4.42 9.09
C TYR A 548 36.02 -3.35 8.55
N PHE A 549 35.38 -3.58 7.40
CA PHE A 549 33.99 -3.13 7.28
C PHE A 549 33.11 -4.15 8.03
N SER A 550 32.82 -3.86 9.30
CA SER A 550 31.53 -4.33 9.82
C SER A 550 30.48 -3.84 8.82
N VAL A 551 29.61 -4.73 8.37
CA VAL A 551 28.47 -4.34 7.54
C VAL A 551 27.63 -3.43 8.44
N ASN A 552 27.90 -2.13 8.38
CA ASN A 552 27.31 -1.16 9.29
C ASN A 552 25.90 -0.75 8.83
N PHE A 553 25.36 -1.44 7.82
CA PHE A 553 24.05 -1.20 7.22
C PHE A 553 23.23 -2.50 7.27
N SER A 554 21.91 -2.37 7.32
CA SER A 554 20.96 -3.48 7.28
C SER A 554 19.79 -3.09 6.37
N TYR A 555 18.84 -4.01 6.15
CA TYR A 555 17.58 -3.67 5.49
C TYR A 555 16.45 -3.32 6.48
N THR A 556 16.70 -3.42 7.79
CA THR A 556 15.74 -3.16 8.87
C THR A 556 16.36 -2.41 10.05
N GLY A 557 15.54 -1.79 10.90
CA GLY A 557 16.02 -1.15 12.13
C GLY A 557 16.86 0.12 11.92
N PRO A 558 17.72 0.49 12.90
CA PRO A 558 18.41 1.79 12.92
C PRO A 558 19.43 1.95 11.79
N ASN A 559 19.99 0.84 11.29
CA ASN A 559 20.94 0.82 10.18
C ASN A 559 20.25 0.55 8.83
N GLY A 560 18.92 0.65 8.78
CA GLY A 560 18.10 0.40 7.61
C GLY A 560 18.24 1.43 6.48
N PRO A 561 17.61 1.20 5.31
CA PRO A 561 17.79 2.00 4.09
C PRO A 561 17.49 3.50 4.25
N GLY A 562 16.55 3.86 5.13
CA GLY A 562 16.22 5.25 5.44
C GLY A 562 17.37 6.04 6.09
N ASN A 563 18.34 5.34 6.71
CA ASN A 563 19.45 5.93 7.45
C ASN A 563 20.82 5.70 6.78
N TRP A 564 20.89 4.96 5.67
CA TRP A 564 22.17 4.57 5.05
C TRP A 564 23.11 5.75 4.80
N GLY A 565 22.58 6.88 4.34
CA GLY A 565 23.39 8.08 4.06
C GLY A 565 24.01 8.74 5.29
N SER A 566 23.56 8.40 6.50
CA SER A 566 24.06 8.93 7.76
C SER A 566 25.03 7.98 8.47
N LEU A 567 25.17 6.73 7.99
CA LEU A 567 26.03 5.72 8.62
C LEU A 567 27.53 5.99 8.40
N SER A 568 27.86 6.65 7.28
CA SER A 568 29.22 7.00 6.90
C SER A 568 29.20 8.16 5.90
N PRO A 569 30.19 9.08 5.93
CA PRO A 569 30.36 10.08 4.88
C PRO A 569 30.43 9.49 3.47
N SER A 570 31.00 8.28 3.32
CA SER A 570 31.08 7.58 2.03
C SER A 570 29.72 7.13 1.49
N TYR A 571 28.68 7.09 2.34
CA TYR A 571 27.33 6.66 1.96
C TYR A 571 26.38 7.83 1.69
N ALA A 572 26.86 9.07 1.75
CA ALA A 572 26.02 10.27 1.62
C ALA A 572 25.11 10.27 0.37
N ALA A 573 25.58 9.67 -0.75
CA ALA A 573 24.79 9.49 -1.96
C ALA A 573 23.48 8.72 -1.75
N CYS A 574 23.42 7.83 -0.75
CA CYS A 574 22.21 7.09 -0.40
C CYS A 574 21.06 7.98 0.07
N SER A 575 21.32 9.18 0.59
CA SER A 575 20.30 10.13 1.06
C SER A 575 20.20 11.41 0.21
N ASN A 576 21.33 11.90 -0.33
CA ASN A 576 21.36 13.16 -1.09
C ASN A 576 21.35 12.96 -2.62
N GLY A 577 21.50 11.72 -3.09
CA GLY A 577 21.48 11.39 -4.51
C GLY A 577 20.11 11.66 -5.14
N LYS A 578 20.11 12.14 -6.38
CA LYS A 578 18.89 12.44 -7.16
C LYS A 578 18.60 11.41 -8.25
N SER A 579 19.59 10.60 -8.61
CA SER A 579 19.50 9.54 -9.61
C SER A 579 19.62 8.17 -8.95
N GLN A 580 18.90 7.97 -7.85
CA GLN A 580 18.97 6.73 -7.07
C GLN A 580 18.13 5.60 -7.69
N SER A 581 18.51 4.37 -7.37
CA SER A 581 17.85 3.11 -7.75
C SER A 581 17.50 2.29 -6.49
N PRO A 582 16.47 1.43 -6.52
CA PRO A 582 15.62 1.07 -7.67
C PRO A 582 14.49 2.08 -7.94
N VAL A 583 13.79 1.94 -9.07
CA VAL A 583 12.60 2.76 -9.45
C VAL A 583 11.44 1.88 -9.92
N ASP A 584 10.23 2.44 -9.96
CA ASP A 584 9.06 1.77 -10.54
C ASP A 584 8.99 2.01 -12.05
N LEU A 585 8.79 0.93 -12.81
CA LEU A 585 8.61 0.95 -14.26
C LEU A 585 7.11 1.14 -14.56
N ILE A 586 6.64 2.39 -14.44
CA ILE A 586 5.24 2.76 -14.69
C ILE A 586 5.00 2.89 -16.19
N LYS A 587 4.05 2.12 -16.73
CA LYS A 587 3.75 2.02 -18.17
C LYS A 587 3.44 3.36 -18.83
N THR A 588 2.77 4.28 -18.14
CA THR A 588 2.44 5.62 -18.65
C THR A 588 3.65 6.53 -18.79
N ASP A 589 4.70 6.28 -18.02
CA ASP A 589 5.89 7.13 -17.92
C ASP A 589 7.05 6.60 -18.80
N ILE A 590 6.87 5.41 -19.39
CA ILE A 590 7.83 4.75 -20.26
C ILE A 590 7.78 5.34 -21.66
N ILE A 591 8.94 5.72 -22.17
CA ILE A 591 9.09 6.34 -23.49
C ILE A 591 9.74 5.35 -24.44
N LEU A 592 9.04 4.97 -25.51
CA LEU A 592 9.63 4.16 -26.58
C LEU A 592 10.75 4.94 -27.26
N ASN A 593 11.98 4.42 -27.21
CA ASN A 593 13.13 5.01 -27.88
C ASN A 593 13.61 4.11 -29.02
N LYS A 594 13.23 4.47 -30.25
CA LYS A 594 13.59 3.75 -31.49
C LYS A 594 15.10 3.74 -31.78
N LYS A 595 15.90 4.59 -31.12
CA LYS A 595 17.36 4.61 -31.26
C LYS A 595 18.06 3.54 -30.42
N LEU A 596 17.35 2.98 -29.43
CA LEU A 596 17.88 1.87 -28.66
C LEU A 596 18.03 0.65 -29.58
N LYS A 597 19.13 -0.08 -29.40
CA LYS A 597 19.45 -1.29 -30.16
C LYS A 597 19.21 -2.52 -29.31
N ASN A 598 19.12 -3.68 -29.95
CA ASN A 598 19.09 -4.96 -29.25
C ASN A 598 20.26 -5.05 -28.26
N LEU A 599 19.96 -5.36 -26.99
CA LEU A 599 20.98 -5.61 -25.97
C LEU A 599 21.49 -7.04 -26.15
N ALA A 600 22.42 -7.21 -27.10
CA ALA A 600 23.09 -8.48 -27.33
C ALA A 600 23.98 -8.81 -26.12
N ARG A 601 23.84 -10.04 -25.63
CA ARG A 601 24.66 -10.63 -24.57
C ARG A 601 25.37 -11.82 -25.20
N ASN A 602 26.69 -11.86 -25.06
CA ASN A 602 27.55 -12.90 -25.60
C ASN A 602 28.48 -13.39 -24.49
N TYR A 603 27.91 -14.08 -23.52
CA TYR A 603 28.58 -14.71 -22.39
C TYR A 603 29.02 -16.12 -22.75
N LEU A 604 30.19 -16.50 -22.24
CA LEU A 604 30.79 -17.82 -22.41
C LEU A 604 30.79 -18.54 -21.05
N PRO A 605 30.63 -19.87 -21.04
CA PRO A 605 30.83 -20.66 -19.83
C PRO A 605 32.20 -20.37 -19.22
N THR A 606 32.23 -20.01 -17.95
CA THR A 606 33.44 -19.54 -17.27
C THR A 606 33.48 -20.05 -15.84
N ASN A 607 34.66 -20.28 -15.30
CA ASN A 607 34.80 -20.64 -13.89
C ASN A 607 34.27 -19.54 -12.97
N ALA A 608 33.48 -19.95 -11.99
CA ALA A 608 32.82 -19.05 -11.07
C ALA A 608 32.87 -19.55 -9.62
N THR A 609 32.65 -18.60 -8.72
CA THR A 609 32.65 -18.82 -7.27
C THR A 609 31.35 -18.26 -6.70
N LEU A 610 30.63 -19.09 -5.95
CA LEU A 610 29.45 -18.70 -5.18
C LEU A 610 29.93 -17.95 -3.93
N VAL A 611 29.37 -16.78 -3.68
CA VAL A 611 29.80 -15.88 -2.60
C VAL A 611 28.59 -15.46 -1.77
N ASN A 612 28.69 -15.60 -0.46
CA ASN A 612 27.81 -14.95 0.49
C ASN A 612 28.42 -13.58 0.88
N ASN A 613 27.92 -12.52 0.26
CA ASN A 613 28.37 -11.14 0.53
C ASN A 613 27.82 -10.59 1.86
N LYS A 614 27.24 -11.45 2.73
CA LYS A 614 26.49 -11.14 3.95
C LYS A 614 25.11 -10.53 3.70
N PHE A 615 24.99 -9.63 2.73
CA PHE A 615 23.75 -8.94 2.40
C PHE A 615 23.05 -9.45 1.13
N ASN A 616 23.73 -10.25 0.32
CA ASN A 616 23.15 -10.98 -0.80
C ASN A 616 24.01 -12.21 -1.14
N ILE A 617 23.42 -13.13 -1.90
CA ILE A 617 24.16 -14.23 -2.52
C ILE A 617 24.51 -13.82 -3.95
N GLY A 618 25.74 -14.10 -4.35
CA GLY A 618 26.23 -13.80 -5.68
C GLY A 618 27.13 -14.87 -6.27
N VAL A 619 27.33 -14.78 -7.58
CA VAL A 619 28.29 -15.60 -8.33
C VAL A 619 29.31 -14.66 -8.93
N HIS A 620 30.57 -14.83 -8.57
CA HIS A 620 31.70 -14.02 -9.04
C HIS A 620 32.48 -14.79 -10.09
N PHE A 621 32.91 -14.10 -11.14
CA PHE A 621 33.70 -14.71 -12.22
C PHE A 621 35.17 -14.31 -12.12
N GLU A 622 36.06 -15.30 -12.21
CA GLU A 622 37.50 -15.11 -12.12
C GLU A 622 38.12 -14.71 -13.48
N GLY A 623 37.44 -15.04 -14.59
CA GLY A 623 37.91 -14.81 -15.95
C GLY A 623 37.04 -13.85 -16.78
N LYS A 624 37.41 -13.65 -18.04
CA LYS A 624 36.59 -12.90 -19.00
C LYS A 624 35.42 -13.78 -19.45
N VAL A 625 34.22 -13.43 -19.02
CA VAL A 625 32.98 -14.15 -19.35
C VAL A 625 32.42 -13.73 -20.71
N GLY A 626 32.35 -12.43 -20.95
CA GLY A 626 31.70 -11.86 -22.12
C GLY A 626 31.30 -10.41 -21.86
N ASP A 627 30.88 -9.73 -22.93
CA ASP A 627 30.65 -8.29 -22.93
C ASP A 627 29.22 -7.96 -23.40
N ILE A 628 28.70 -6.84 -22.90
CA ILE A 628 27.57 -6.13 -23.51
C ILE A 628 28.07 -4.83 -24.13
N ASN A 629 27.51 -4.45 -25.28
CA ASN A 629 27.81 -3.16 -25.92
C ASN A 629 26.64 -2.21 -25.73
N ILE A 630 26.89 -1.06 -25.09
CA ILE A 630 25.91 0.01 -24.93
C ILE A 630 26.50 1.26 -25.57
N ASN A 631 25.85 1.76 -26.62
CA ASN A 631 26.25 2.98 -27.35
C ASN A 631 27.71 2.97 -27.83
N GLY A 632 28.24 1.80 -28.24
CA GLY A 632 29.62 1.65 -28.70
C GLY A 632 30.63 1.39 -27.59
N LYS A 633 30.24 1.46 -26.31
CA LYS A 633 31.10 1.13 -25.17
C LYS A 633 30.88 -0.31 -24.71
N ASN A 634 31.97 -1.05 -24.51
CA ASN A 634 31.92 -2.43 -24.03
C ASN A 634 31.98 -2.49 -22.50
N TYR A 635 31.12 -3.33 -21.92
CA TYR A 635 31.07 -3.61 -20.49
C TYR A 635 31.17 -5.13 -20.28
N SER A 636 32.21 -5.57 -19.57
CA SER A 636 32.44 -6.99 -19.27
C SER A 636 31.65 -7.41 -18.03
N LEU A 637 30.99 -8.58 -18.10
CA LEU A 637 30.29 -9.17 -16.96
C LEU A 637 31.29 -9.56 -15.85
N LYS A 638 31.00 -9.17 -14.61
CA LYS A 638 31.88 -9.41 -13.44
C LYS A 638 31.25 -10.30 -12.38
N GLN A 639 29.97 -10.09 -12.11
CA GLN A 639 29.26 -10.85 -11.10
C GLN A 639 27.76 -10.81 -11.30
N LEU A 640 27.11 -11.81 -10.70
CA LEU A 640 25.68 -11.97 -10.56
C LEU A 640 25.34 -11.86 -9.08
N HIS A 641 24.18 -11.30 -8.74
CA HIS A 641 23.61 -11.47 -7.42
C HIS A 641 22.10 -11.36 -7.42
N TRP A 642 21.48 -11.90 -6.38
CA TRP A 642 20.04 -11.99 -6.25
C TRP A 642 19.54 -11.15 -5.07
N HIS A 643 18.42 -10.48 -5.31
CA HIS A 643 17.61 -9.80 -4.31
C HIS A 643 16.26 -10.52 -4.18
N SER A 644 15.75 -10.62 -2.96
CA SER A 644 14.41 -11.13 -2.65
C SER A 644 13.75 -10.26 -1.59
N PRO A 645 12.59 -9.62 -1.86
CA PRO A 645 11.89 -9.59 -3.15
C PRO A 645 12.64 -8.75 -4.22
N SER A 646 12.02 -8.50 -5.38
CA SER A 646 12.60 -7.60 -6.37
C SER A 646 12.77 -6.17 -5.84
N GLU A 647 13.82 -5.51 -6.31
CA GLU A 647 14.08 -4.10 -5.98
C GLU A 647 13.28 -3.18 -6.90
N HIS A 648 13.35 -3.41 -8.21
CA HIS A 648 12.50 -2.74 -9.19
C HIS A 648 11.07 -3.25 -9.08
N ARG A 649 10.13 -2.35 -9.38
CA ARG A 649 8.72 -2.67 -9.59
C ARG A 649 8.34 -2.46 -11.05
N ALA A 650 7.34 -3.19 -11.51
CA ALA A 650 6.75 -2.96 -12.83
C ALA A 650 5.25 -2.67 -12.65
N ASN A 651 4.82 -1.45 -12.97
CA ASN A 651 3.47 -0.95 -12.66
C ASN A 651 3.11 -1.17 -11.20
N SER A 652 4.00 -0.77 -10.29
CA SER A 652 3.85 -0.88 -8.84
C SER A 652 3.79 -2.31 -8.29
N ARG A 653 3.92 -3.33 -9.15
CA ARG A 653 4.03 -4.75 -8.77
C ARG A 653 5.46 -5.08 -8.35
N ILE A 654 5.59 -5.66 -7.17
CA ILE A 654 6.82 -6.31 -6.69
C ILE A 654 6.85 -7.74 -7.25
N HIS A 655 8.04 -8.19 -7.61
CA HIS A 655 8.33 -9.53 -8.11
C HIS A 655 9.06 -10.36 -7.05
N ASP A 656 9.03 -11.70 -7.18
CA ASP A 656 9.47 -12.60 -6.10
C ASP A 656 10.97 -12.55 -5.84
N ALA A 657 11.75 -12.28 -6.89
CA ALA A 657 13.18 -12.03 -6.81
C ALA A 657 13.65 -11.16 -8.00
N GLU A 658 14.87 -10.67 -7.91
CA GLU A 658 15.53 -9.94 -8.98
C GLU A 658 17.00 -10.34 -9.07
N LEU A 659 17.46 -10.67 -10.27
CA LEU A 659 18.85 -10.95 -10.58
C LEU A 659 19.50 -9.72 -11.20
N HIS A 660 20.65 -9.32 -10.66
CA HIS A 660 21.49 -8.27 -11.21
C HIS A 660 22.75 -8.87 -11.82
N LEU A 661 22.95 -8.62 -13.11
CA LEU A 661 24.19 -8.90 -13.83
C LEU A 661 25.00 -7.61 -13.89
N VAL A 662 26.09 -7.54 -13.14
CA VAL A 662 26.91 -6.32 -13.02
C VAL A 662 28.06 -6.38 -14.02
N HIS A 663 28.16 -5.34 -14.84
CA HIS A 663 29.18 -5.18 -15.86
C HIS A 663 30.00 -3.93 -15.61
N LEU A 664 31.30 -4.02 -15.88
CA LEU A 664 32.24 -2.91 -15.77
C LEU A 664 32.97 -2.70 -17.09
N THR A 665 33.31 -1.45 -17.37
CA THR A 665 34.24 -1.12 -18.45
C THR A 665 35.65 -1.60 -18.09
N GLN A 666 36.55 -1.70 -19.08
CA GLN A 666 37.90 -2.24 -18.86
C GLN A 666 38.71 -1.44 -17.82
N ASP A 667 38.47 -0.13 -17.73
CA ASP A 667 39.05 0.81 -16.77
C ASP A 667 38.26 0.89 -15.45
N ASN A 668 37.19 0.08 -15.30
CA ASN A 668 36.26 0.07 -14.16
C ASN A 668 35.61 1.43 -13.84
N SER A 669 35.58 2.35 -14.82
CA SER A 669 35.04 3.71 -14.61
C SER A 669 33.51 3.73 -14.59
N ASP A 670 32.89 2.96 -15.48
CA ASP A 670 31.43 2.93 -15.63
C ASP A 670 30.85 1.55 -15.34
N ILE A 671 29.62 1.57 -14.83
CA ILE A 671 28.86 0.39 -14.42
C ILE A 671 27.60 0.29 -15.27
N ALA A 672 27.35 -0.89 -15.81
CA ALA A 672 26.07 -1.23 -16.42
C ALA A 672 25.49 -2.46 -15.73
N VAL A 673 24.22 -2.39 -15.35
CA VAL A 673 23.50 -3.52 -14.74
C VAL A 673 22.41 -3.99 -15.68
N VAL A 674 22.37 -5.29 -15.93
CA VAL A 674 21.22 -5.95 -16.55
C VAL A 674 20.42 -6.59 -15.43
N ALA A 675 19.15 -6.21 -15.30
CA ALA A 675 18.28 -6.71 -14.25
C ALA A 675 17.22 -7.65 -14.84
N VAL A 676 16.96 -8.75 -14.14
CA VAL A 676 15.95 -9.73 -14.54
C VAL A 676 15.01 -9.98 -13.37
N LEU A 677 13.73 -9.69 -13.59
CA LEU A 677 12.67 -9.89 -12.61
C LEU A 677 12.18 -11.34 -12.67
N TYR A 678 11.94 -11.93 -11.51
CA TYR A 678 11.45 -13.29 -11.37
C TYR A 678 10.01 -13.34 -10.85
N LYS A 679 9.24 -14.31 -11.35
CA LYS A 679 8.02 -14.78 -10.68
C LYS A 679 8.21 -16.21 -10.17
N LEU A 680 7.50 -16.61 -9.14
CA LEU A 680 7.43 -18.03 -8.75
C LEU A 680 6.87 -18.85 -9.92
N GLY A 681 7.46 -20.01 -10.16
CA GLY A 681 7.10 -20.93 -11.24
C GLY A 681 8.09 -22.08 -11.33
N ASP A 682 8.41 -22.51 -12.55
CA ASP A 682 9.39 -23.58 -12.77
C ASP A 682 10.78 -23.19 -12.26
N PRO A 683 11.58 -24.16 -11.77
CA PRO A 683 12.96 -23.94 -11.36
C PRO A 683 13.78 -23.23 -12.43
N ASP A 684 14.54 -22.21 -12.03
CA ASP A 684 15.47 -21.49 -12.88
C ASP A 684 16.71 -22.35 -13.13
N PRO A 685 17.03 -22.73 -14.38
CA PRO A 685 18.17 -23.61 -14.64
C PRO A 685 19.52 -22.99 -14.25
N LEU A 686 19.60 -21.65 -14.20
CA LEU A 686 20.78 -20.93 -13.72
C LEU A 686 21.03 -21.23 -12.23
N ILE A 687 19.99 -21.20 -11.40
CA ILE A 687 20.08 -21.49 -9.96
C ILE A 687 20.33 -22.98 -9.73
N SER A 688 19.72 -23.85 -10.53
CA SER A 688 19.90 -25.31 -10.43
C SER A 688 21.33 -25.79 -10.56
N GLN A 689 22.22 -25.01 -11.21
CA GLN A 689 23.65 -25.33 -11.28
C GLN A 689 24.36 -25.33 -9.91
N PHE A 690 23.78 -24.69 -8.90
CA PHE A 690 24.45 -24.49 -7.60
C PHE A 690 23.54 -24.63 -6.37
N GLU A 691 22.38 -25.27 -6.50
CA GLU A 691 21.45 -25.51 -5.39
C GLU A 691 22.10 -26.28 -4.22
N ASP A 692 22.88 -27.33 -4.53
CA ASP A 692 23.62 -28.10 -3.52
C ASP A 692 24.62 -27.23 -2.76
N LYS A 693 25.23 -26.26 -3.45
CA LYS A 693 26.20 -25.33 -2.86
C LYS A 693 25.54 -24.24 -2.04
N LEU A 694 24.34 -23.80 -2.41
CA LEU A 694 23.50 -22.94 -1.55
C LEU A 694 23.12 -23.67 -0.26
N ALA A 695 22.71 -24.92 -0.37
CA ALA A 695 22.38 -25.75 0.79
C ALA A 695 23.61 -26.01 1.68
N GLU A 696 24.79 -26.18 1.09
CA GLU A 696 26.08 -26.27 1.81
C GLU A 696 26.37 -24.97 2.59
N LEU A 697 26.25 -23.80 1.94
CA LEU A 697 26.43 -22.49 2.58
C LEU A 697 25.42 -22.22 3.70
N GLY A 698 24.20 -22.76 3.61
CA GLY A 698 23.15 -22.56 4.62
C GLY A 698 23.27 -23.42 5.88
N LYS A 699 24.23 -24.35 5.97
CA LYS A 699 24.39 -25.22 7.14
C LYS A 699 25.11 -24.52 8.29
N GLU A 700 24.49 -24.54 9.48
CA GLU A 700 24.93 -23.86 10.73
C GLU A 700 26.37 -24.22 11.20
N ASN A 701 26.95 -25.32 10.73
CA ASN A 701 28.29 -25.77 11.10
C ASN A 701 29.46 -25.03 10.42
N LEU A 702 29.20 -24.09 9.51
CA LEU A 702 30.23 -23.24 8.89
C LEU A 702 30.48 -21.92 9.65
N ALA A 703 29.72 -21.62 10.71
CA ALA A 703 29.93 -20.43 11.53
C ALA A 703 31.33 -20.37 12.21
N GLY A 704 32.08 -21.48 12.19
CA GLY A 704 33.46 -21.59 12.68
C GLY A 704 34.55 -21.64 11.60
N THR A 705 34.22 -21.77 10.31
CA THR A 705 35.18 -21.88 9.20
C THR A 705 34.93 -20.79 8.17
N LYS A 706 35.91 -19.90 8.04
CA LYS A 706 35.88 -18.56 7.41
C LYS A 706 35.55 -18.45 5.92
N ASP A 707 35.04 -19.46 5.24
CA ASP A 707 34.84 -19.37 3.79
C ASP A 707 33.37 -19.11 3.43
N ASN A 708 33.03 -17.83 3.33
CA ASN A 708 31.79 -17.32 2.70
C ASN A 708 31.78 -17.51 1.17
N GLN A 709 32.59 -18.44 0.65
CA GLN A 709 32.85 -18.63 -0.76
C GLN A 709 32.98 -20.12 -1.07
N ILE A 710 32.33 -20.57 -2.14
CA ILE A 710 32.42 -21.95 -2.64
C ILE A 710 32.67 -21.92 -4.14
N ALA A 711 33.73 -22.57 -4.61
CA ALA A 711 33.99 -22.71 -6.04
C ALA A 711 32.86 -23.52 -6.71
N LEU A 712 32.27 -23.00 -7.77
CA LEU A 712 31.25 -23.69 -8.59
C LEU A 712 31.87 -24.48 -9.74
N GLY A 713 33.10 -24.16 -10.13
CA GLY A 713 33.67 -24.64 -11.38
C GLY A 713 33.07 -23.89 -12.56
N THR A 714 32.95 -24.55 -13.71
CA THR A 714 32.43 -23.94 -14.94
C THR A 714 30.93 -23.65 -14.80
N PHE A 715 30.57 -22.37 -14.91
CA PHE A 715 29.20 -21.89 -14.79
C PHE A 715 28.65 -21.46 -16.15
N ASP A 716 27.51 -22.02 -16.53
CA ASP A 716 26.86 -21.77 -17.83
C ASP A 716 25.85 -20.63 -17.73
N LEU A 717 25.86 -19.75 -18.73
CA LEU A 717 25.03 -18.56 -18.85
C LEU A 717 24.11 -18.60 -20.07
N GLU A 718 24.02 -19.72 -20.79
CA GLU A 718 23.24 -19.86 -22.02
C GLU A 718 21.81 -19.32 -21.89
N ASP A 719 21.12 -19.65 -20.79
CA ASP A 719 19.74 -19.26 -20.55
C ASP A 719 19.52 -17.74 -20.41
N ILE A 720 20.56 -17.00 -20.05
CA ILE A 720 20.52 -15.54 -19.91
C ILE A 720 21.21 -14.82 -21.07
N ASN A 721 21.90 -15.57 -21.93
CA ASN A 721 22.65 -15.09 -23.08
C ASN A 721 21.74 -14.64 -24.24
N ARG A 722 20.48 -15.11 -24.27
CA ARG A 722 19.55 -14.82 -25.38
C ARG A 722 19.16 -13.34 -25.42
N SER A 723 19.05 -12.75 -26.61
CA SER A 723 18.59 -11.36 -26.75
C SER A 723 17.18 -11.14 -26.22
N SER A 724 16.93 -10.00 -25.58
CA SER A 724 15.59 -9.63 -25.11
C SER A 724 14.86 -8.78 -26.15
N HIS A 725 13.66 -9.23 -26.52
CA HIS A 725 12.76 -8.49 -27.42
C HIS A 725 12.32 -7.13 -26.86
N ARG A 726 12.36 -6.97 -25.53
CA ARG A 726 11.99 -5.75 -24.82
C ARG A 726 12.89 -5.56 -23.60
N TYR A 727 13.35 -4.35 -23.36
CA TYR A 727 13.98 -3.95 -22.11
C TYR A 727 13.74 -2.46 -21.84
N TYR A 728 13.87 -2.07 -20.58
CA TYR A 728 13.77 -0.69 -20.10
C TYR A 728 15.15 -0.19 -19.71
N ARG A 729 15.43 1.10 -19.95
CA ARG A 729 16.71 1.73 -19.70
C ARG A 729 16.56 3.05 -18.98
N TYR A 730 17.35 3.24 -17.94
CA TYR A 730 17.50 4.53 -17.26
C TYR A 730 18.88 4.62 -16.60
N VAL A 731 19.28 5.85 -16.23
CA VAL A 731 20.51 6.09 -15.45
C VAL A 731 20.14 6.21 -13.97
N GLY A 732 20.79 5.39 -13.15
CA GLY A 732 20.48 5.21 -11.74
C GLY A 732 21.73 5.13 -10.87
N SER A 733 21.60 4.37 -9.78
CA SER A 733 22.66 4.15 -8.80
C SER A 733 22.88 2.67 -8.51
N LEU A 734 23.90 2.35 -7.72
CA LEU A 734 23.93 1.12 -6.96
C LEU A 734 22.76 1.09 -5.95
N THR A 735 22.22 -0.09 -5.69
CA THR A 735 21.10 -0.30 -4.77
C THR A 735 21.55 -0.67 -3.35
N THR A 736 22.85 -0.75 -3.12
CA THR A 736 23.49 -0.90 -1.81
C THR A 736 24.48 0.24 -1.56
N PRO A 737 24.82 0.54 -0.29
CA PRO A 737 25.86 1.52 0.02
C PRO A 737 27.18 1.19 -0.70
N PRO A 738 27.87 2.19 -1.31
CA PRO A 738 27.70 3.64 -1.13
C PRO A 738 26.64 4.31 -2.03
N CYS A 739 25.76 3.57 -2.70
CA CYS A 739 24.70 4.10 -3.56
C CYS A 739 25.20 5.05 -4.67
N LYS A 740 26.39 4.77 -5.21
CA LYS A 740 27.04 5.56 -6.26
C LYS A 740 26.14 5.67 -7.49
N GLU A 741 25.91 6.90 -7.96
CA GLU A 741 25.14 7.20 -9.18
C GLU A 741 25.96 6.99 -10.47
N GLY A 742 25.29 7.07 -11.62
CA GLY A 742 25.90 6.88 -12.94
C GLY A 742 25.82 5.44 -13.44
N VAL A 743 25.03 4.59 -12.80
CA VAL A 743 24.82 3.20 -13.21
C VAL A 743 23.82 3.15 -14.36
N THR A 744 24.19 2.54 -15.48
CA THR A 744 23.27 2.32 -16.61
C THR A 744 22.44 1.06 -16.38
N TRP A 745 21.17 1.23 -16.03
CA TRP A 745 20.25 0.12 -15.77
C TRP A 745 19.57 -0.37 -17.05
N ASN A 746 19.46 -1.69 -17.18
CA ASN A 746 18.82 -2.39 -18.30
C ASN A 746 17.90 -3.49 -17.77
N ILE A 747 16.61 -3.20 -17.59
CA ILE A 747 15.65 -4.14 -17.00
C ILE A 747 14.97 -4.92 -18.10
N LEU A 748 15.13 -6.25 -18.10
CA LEU A 748 14.56 -7.09 -19.15
C LEU A 748 13.04 -7.17 -19.00
N GLY A 749 12.34 -7.01 -20.12
CA GLY A 749 10.87 -6.98 -20.12
C GLY A 749 10.20 -8.35 -20.08
N LYS A 750 10.96 -9.45 -20.10
CA LYS A 750 10.49 -10.83 -19.93
C LYS A 750 10.87 -11.29 -18.53
N LEU A 751 9.88 -11.72 -17.75
CA LEU A 751 10.10 -12.32 -16.44
C LEU A 751 10.73 -13.72 -16.59
N ARG A 752 11.65 -14.07 -15.69
CA ARG A 752 12.08 -15.46 -15.49
C ARG A 752 11.23 -16.10 -14.40
N THR A 753 11.30 -17.42 -14.30
CA THR A 753 10.68 -18.18 -13.21
C THR A 753 11.76 -18.75 -12.31
N LEU A 754 11.48 -18.85 -11.01
CA LEU A 754 12.23 -19.70 -10.10
C LEU A 754 11.25 -20.49 -9.22
N SER A 755 11.68 -21.65 -8.73
CA SER A 755 10.85 -22.40 -7.79
C SER A 755 10.86 -21.77 -6.41
N LYS A 756 9.88 -22.15 -5.59
CA LYS A 756 9.83 -21.72 -4.19
C LYS A 756 11.04 -22.23 -3.41
N GLU A 757 11.47 -23.46 -3.71
CA GLU A 757 12.60 -24.11 -3.09
C GLU A 757 13.90 -23.36 -3.40
N GLN A 758 14.10 -22.94 -4.66
CA GLN A 758 15.23 -22.11 -5.06
C GLN A 758 15.23 -20.75 -4.37
N LEU A 759 14.06 -20.13 -4.23
CA LEU A 759 13.93 -18.85 -3.52
C LEU A 759 14.37 -19.00 -2.06
N GLU A 760 13.92 -20.04 -1.36
CA GLU A 760 14.33 -20.30 0.02
C GLU A 760 15.83 -20.66 0.12
N LEU A 761 16.38 -21.41 -0.84
CA LEU A 761 17.81 -21.70 -0.90
C LEU A 761 18.68 -20.44 -1.07
N LEU A 762 18.23 -19.45 -1.85
CA LEU A 762 18.93 -18.16 -1.96
C LEU A 762 18.89 -17.36 -0.65
N LYS A 763 17.84 -17.52 0.15
CA LYS A 763 17.66 -16.81 1.44
C LYS A 763 18.32 -17.52 2.61
N ALA A 764 18.51 -18.84 2.53
CA ALA A 764 18.95 -19.67 3.64
C ALA A 764 20.33 -19.26 4.22
N PRO A 765 21.37 -18.94 3.40
CA PRO A 765 22.68 -18.55 3.93
C PRO A 765 22.74 -17.11 4.45
N LEU A 766 21.68 -16.32 4.29
CA LEU A 766 21.64 -14.92 4.73
C LEU A 766 21.14 -14.81 6.17
N GLU A 767 21.74 -13.90 6.93
CA GLU A 767 21.27 -13.51 8.26
C GLU A 767 19.83 -12.95 8.17
N PRO A 768 19.00 -13.08 9.23
CA PRO A 768 17.58 -12.71 9.19
C PRO A 768 17.29 -11.29 8.66
N GLU A 769 18.15 -10.33 9.00
CA GLU A 769 18.06 -8.92 8.59
C GLU A 769 18.41 -8.66 7.12
N PHE A 770 18.95 -9.66 6.41
CA PHE A 770 19.26 -9.63 4.99
C PHE A 770 18.44 -10.63 4.17
N LYS A 771 17.55 -11.42 4.79
CA LYS A 771 16.62 -12.29 4.04
C LYS A 771 15.61 -11.50 3.20
N HIS A 772 15.37 -10.23 3.54
CA HIS A 772 14.60 -9.29 2.75
C HIS A 772 15.51 -8.14 2.30
N ASN A 773 16.39 -8.42 1.34
CA ASN A 773 17.46 -7.54 0.92
C ASN A 773 17.08 -6.61 -0.25
N ALA A 774 15.84 -6.12 -0.29
CA ALA A 774 15.41 -5.19 -1.32
C ALA A 774 15.41 -3.74 -0.81
N ARG A 775 16.17 -2.85 -1.44
CA ARG A 775 16.12 -1.42 -1.14
C ARG A 775 14.75 -0.86 -1.55
N PRO A 776 14.13 0.02 -0.75
CA PRO A 776 12.89 0.70 -1.12
C PRO A 776 13.02 1.49 -2.43
N LEU A 777 11.89 1.67 -3.11
CA LEU A 777 11.81 2.50 -4.32
C LEU A 777 12.32 3.93 -4.09
N GLN A 778 13.10 4.41 -5.05
CA GLN A 778 13.67 5.74 -5.08
C GLN A 778 12.89 6.64 -6.04
N GLN A 779 12.89 7.95 -5.78
CA GLN A 779 12.15 8.89 -6.61
C GLN A 779 12.76 8.99 -8.01
N ILE A 780 11.90 9.04 -9.04
CA ILE A 780 12.35 9.13 -10.43
C ILE A 780 13.00 10.49 -10.75
N ASN A 781 12.63 11.56 -10.01
CA ASN A 781 13.24 12.90 -10.09
C ASN A 781 13.35 13.46 -11.51
N GLY A 782 12.32 13.25 -12.33
CA GLY A 782 12.25 13.74 -13.71
C GLY A 782 13.10 12.96 -14.72
N ARG A 783 13.82 11.91 -14.30
CA ARG A 783 14.49 10.98 -15.21
C ARG A 783 13.44 10.26 -16.06
N LYS A 784 13.78 10.01 -17.32
CA LYS A 784 12.93 9.26 -18.24
C LYS A 784 13.35 7.81 -18.24
N ILE A 785 12.38 6.91 -18.28
CA ILE A 785 12.61 5.48 -18.50
C ILE A 785 12.35 5.22 -19.98
N GLU A 786 13.40 4.83 -20.70
CA GLU A 786 13.30 4.53 -22.12
C GLU A 786 13.03 3.05 -22.33
N MET A 787 12.31 2.70 -23.39
CA MET A 787 12.03 1.30 -23.74
C MET A 787 12.54 0.98 -25.14
N TYR A 788 13.22 -0.16 -25.25
CA TYR A 788 13.49 -0.84 -26.51
C TYR A 788 12.42 -1.90 -26.77
N TYR A 789 11.98 -2.03 -28.02
CA TYR A 789 11.06 -3.08 -28.46
C TYR A 789 11.42 -3.54 -29.88
N HIS A 790 11.55 -4.86 -30.09
CA HIS A 790 11.91 -5.42 -31.38
C HIS A 790 10.74 -5.34 -32.40
N PRO A 791 10.93 -4.80 -33.62
CA PRO A 791 9.82 -4.49 -34.55
C PRO A 791 8.99 -5.66 -35.10
N ASN A 792 9.55 -6.88 -35.21
CA ASN A 792 8.92 -7.99 -35.95
C ASN A 792 7.75 -8.73 -35.25
N HIS A 793 7.19 -8.20 -34.15
CA HIS A 793 6.08 -8.85 -33.43
C HIS A 793 4.71 -8.18 -33.62
N LEU A 794 4.59 -7.23 -34.56
CA LEU A 794 3.34 -6.54 -34.90
C LEU A 794 2.42 -7.32 -35.87
N HIS A 795 2.79 -8.51 -36.34
CA HIS A 795 1.95 -9.33 -37.22
C HIS A 795 1.70 -10.71 -36.59
N GLY A 796 0.59 -10.81 -35.88
CA GLY A 796 0.15 -12.03 -35.21
C GLY A 796 -1.36 -12.13 -35.06
N THR A 797 -2.15 -11.53 -35.95
CA THR A 797 -3.54 -11.92 -36.23
C THR A 797 -3.84 -11.61 -37.71
N HIS A 798 -4.27 -12.65 -38.44
CA HIS A 798 -4.79 -12.63 -39.81
C HIS A 798 -3.92 -12.04 -40.94
N ALA A 799 -3.08 -12.91 -41.52
CA ALA A 799 -2.90 -12.91 -42.97
C ALA A 799 -2.72 -14.36 -43.44
N LYS A 800 -3.80 -14.92 -44.01
CA LYS A 800 -3.66 -16.02 -44.98
C LYS A 800 -2.88 -15.44 -46.16
N ASN A 801 -1.70 -15.95 -46.46
CA ASN A 801 -1.10 -15.72 -47.77
C ASN A 801 -1.76 -16.67 -48.78
N PRO A 802 -2.33 -16.17 -49.88
CA PRO A 802 -2.55 -16.99 -51.05
C PRO A 802 -1.26 -17.02 -51.89
N LYS A 803 -0.80 -18.26 -52.10
CA LYS A 803 0.20 -18.73 -53.08
C LYS A 803 1.66 -18.40 -52.84
#